data_AF-A0A971BT89-F1
#
_entry.id   AF-A0A971BT89-F1
#
_cell.length_a   1.000
_cell.length_b   1.000
_cell.length_c   1.000
_cell.angle_alpha   90.00
_cell.angle_beta   90.00
_cell.angle_gamma   90.00
#
_symmetry.space_group_name_H-M   'P 1'
#
loop_
_entity.id
_entity.type
_entity.pdbx_description
1 polymer ?
#
loop_
_entity_poly.entity_id
_entity_poly.type
_entity_poly.pdbx_seq_one_letter_code
_entity_poly.pdbx_strand_id
1 'polypeptide(L)'
;KMSDDRDRAAELVIDALTTPSDLAEARRKIGALADYLQEIRVGAHPSPRRAPFVASYYWGLADPTTWPVAWPKSMEYLDFLTGAGVVDDQRDRYTRLHEFVLECDGDPLRFERVAEWWYDERPVLVDEVLCDRAAFRTEADRDEVDARPERYLPNARALVAVSAHIGAALEPEVSEAAGRTLKAAKPSPMWTPTRPRGDLWVDWRVPQRGQIGPRIWINHEGMAIGLRPYPSSDAAADERGMSAAERAIAAIERHPLPGYELLGARGADVGRGVGLVGASGELIYAKWFPKERLAQIDVAAEAVRAASELVPLMDALLGTSQSASARPGRSGLDELVEEFRDAVGYPTPAHEQHLADRREFARMLDSEELPIVDRSDLRRLWNSSRYGGVGPMPTLNITVRDADEAEYARIVDAFDYLCWGAEKPAVRIDRVLEDERLRVKGLGETVMLKMLAVAHPDRFLTVYPYIGPMGKLRMLKALGLEAPTGDSRGELQVAANDALREVLDPHFPGDPLGMGQFLYWLVARDEDEPDGADGDADPLGEVADELLVDREFVDDIVALLESKKQIVLYGPPGTGKTYFARRLARALVPDAERRPIVQFHPSTSYEDFFEGYRPETDADGAMTYRLRRGPLAELAERAKSAPGRRHIMVIDEINRANLPKALGELLFLLEYRDTPIRTLYRPDEPFELPADVWFIGTMNTADRSIALVDAALRRRFHFVPFFPNHGPMAGLLDRWLARHEEPAWVGEIVAQVNAELEHALGGPHLQLGPSHFMRRDLDERSMRRIWEYDIEPFIEDQFFGDPARIEWFRFEQVWARFNEVARESVVGDAEPDSGDG
;
A
#
# COMPACT_ATOMS: atom_id res chain seq x y z
N LYS A 1 22.34 -5.85 23.60
CA LYS A 1 21.73 -6.93 22.79
C LYS A 1 22.75 -7.54 21.83
N MET A 2 23.48 -6.75 21.05
CA MET A 2 24.54 -7.22 20.13
C MET A 2 25.92 -7.44 20.79
N SER A 3 26.15 -6.89 21.98
CA SER A 3 27.39 -7.14 22.71
C SER A 3 27.37 -8.48 23.44
N ASP A 4 28.45 -9.24 23.27
CA ASP A 4 28.79 -10.45 24.04
C ASP A 4 29.16 -10.12 25.51
N ASP A 5 29.58 -8.88 25.79
CA ASP A 5 29.87 -8.35 27.12
C ASP A 5 28.89 -7.22 27.45
N ARG A 6 27.79 -7.57 28.12
CA ARG A 6 26.69 -6.64 28.42
C ARG A 6 27.05 -5.63 29.50
N ASP A 7 27.94 -5.97 30.42
CA ASP A 7 28.33 -5.10 31.53
C ASP A 7 29.27 -4.00 31.02
N ARG A 8 30.27 -4.35 30.19
CA ARG A 8 31.11 -3.38 29.49
C ARG A 8 30.27 -2.44 28.60
N ALA A 9 29.25 -2.98 27.92
CA ALA A 9 28.34 -2.16 27.11
C ALA A 9 27.59 -1.13 27.97
N ALA A 10 27.05 -1.57 29.12
CA ALA A 10 26.30 -0.72 30.01
C ALA A 10 27.18 0.39 30.60
N GLU A 11 28.40 0.07 31.05
CA GLU A 11 29.37 1.03 31.56
C GLU A 11 29.74 2.09 30.51
N LEU A 12 30.05 1.65 29.27
CA LEU A 12 30.40 2.56 28.18
C LEU A 12 29.25 3.49 27.78
N VAL A 13 28.01 2.97 27.75
CA VAL A 13 26.84 3.81 27.49
C VAL A 13 26.66 4.81 28.63
N ILE A 14 26.70 4.38 29.89
CA ILE A 14 26.56 5.28 31.04
C ILE A 14 27.63 6.38 31.02
N ASP A 15 28.90 6.04 30.73
CA ASP A 15 29.98 7.02 30.59
C ASP A 15 29.68 7.99 29.43
N ALA A 16 29.27 7.48 28.26
CA ALA A 16 28.97 8.31 27.09
C ALA A 16 27.79 9.27 27.32
N LEU A 17 26.76 8.86 28.07
CA LEU A 17 25.57 9.69 28.35
C LEU A 17 25.81 10.74 29.44
N THR A 18 26.88 10.62 30.23
CA THR A 18 27.22 11.59 31.27
C THR A 18 27.86 12.83 30.65
N THR A 19 27.31 14.01 30.96
CA THR A 19 27.78 15.31 30.44
C THR A 19 29.28 15.50 30.69
N PRO A 20 30.08 15.78 29.65
CA PRO A 20 31.50 16.01 29.78
C PRO A 20 31.78 17.37 30.42
N SER A 21 32.94 17.48 31.08
CA SER A 21 33.42 18.72 31.69
C SER A 21 34.15 19.63 30.69
N ASP A 22 34.76 19.05 29.66
CA ASP A 22 35.47 19.76 28.61
C ASP A 22 35.44 18.99 27.27
N LEU A 23 35.91 19.64 26.20
CA LEU A 23 35.88 19.08 24.85
C LEU A 23 36.78 17.84 24.72
N ALA A 24 37.85 17.74 25.51
CA ALA A 24 38.73 16.57 25.49
C ALA A 24 38.03 15.34 26.08
N GLU A 25 37.26 15.53 27.16
CA GLU A 25 36.42 14.50 27.74
C GLU A 25 35.28 14.10 26.80
N ALA A 26 34.61 15.06 26.15
CA ALA A 26 33.59 14.78 25.14
C ALA A 26 34.15 13.91 24.01
N ARG A 27 35.33 14.26 23.51
CA ARG A 27 36.06 13.55 22.46
C ARG A 27 36.43 12.13 22.89
N ARG A 28 36.87 11.93 24.14
CA ARG A 28 37.13 10.61 24.72
C ARG A 28 35.87 9.77 24.78
N LYS A 29 34.76 10.31 25.30
CA LYS A 29 33.48 9.61 25.46
C LYS A 29 32.90 9.17 24.11
N ILE A 30 32.84 10.06 23.13
CA ILE A 30 32.40 9.72 21.76
C ILE A 30 33.33 8.70 21.12
N GLY A 31 34.65 8.85 21.32
CA GLY A 31 35.63 7.92 20.81
C GLY A 31 35.45 6.51 21.38
N ALA A 32 35.33 6.39 22.69
CA ALA A 32 35.11 5.11 23.36
C ALA A 32 33.82 4.43 22.89
N LEU A 33 32.73 5.20 22.74
CA LEU A 33 31.48 4.68 22.21
C LEU A 33 31.62 4.26 20.74
N ALA A 34 32.21 5.10 19.89
CA ALA A 34 32.38 4.81 18.46
C ALA A 34 33.27 3.59 18.21
N ASP A 35 34.39 3.48 18.92
CA ASP A 35 35.30 2.33 18.85
C ASP A 35 34.57 1.06 19.27
N TYR A 36 33.81 1.12 20.35
CA TYR A 36 33.04 -0.01 20.83
C TYR A 36 31.93 -0.44 19.86
N LEU A 37 31.21 0.52 19.27
CA LEU A 37 30.23 0.23 18.22
C LEU A 37 30.90 -0.41 17.01
N GLN A 38 32.14 0.00 16.68
CA GLN A 38 32.93 -0.61 15.60
C GLN A 38 33.42 -2.03 15.96
N GLU A 39 33.75 -2.30 17.23
CA GLU A 39 34.12 -3.64 17.73
C GLU A 39 32.97 -4.65 17.58
N ILE A 40 31.73 -4.23 17.88
CA ILE A 40 30.55 -5.12 17.84
C ILE A 40 29.79 -5.05 16.51
N ARG A 41 30.37 -4.40 15.49
CA ARG A 41 29.73 -4.16 14.19
C ARG A 41 29.63 -5.44 13.37
N VAL A 42 28.42 -5.71 12.89
CA VAL A 42 28.09 -6.76 11.91
C VAL A 42 27.49 -6.07 10.68
N GLY A 43 28.15 -6.16 9.53
CA GLY A 43 27.72 -5.42 8.32
C GLY A 43 27.73 -3.90 8.53
N ALA A 44 26.61 -3.21 8.26
CA ALA A 44 26.52 -1.77 8.48
C ALA A 44 26.29 -1.35 9.95
N HIS A 45 25.84 -2.25 10.84
CA HIS A 45 25.32 -1.89 12.17
C HIS A 45 26.00 -2.62 13.35
N PRO A 46 26.01 -2.02 14.55
CA PRO A 46 25.59 -0.64 14.81
C PRO A 46 26.58 0.34 14.17
N SER A 47 26.06 1.39 13.53
CA SER A 47 26.91 2.34 12.83
C SER A 47 27.67 3.21 13.84
N PRO A 48 29.02 3.22 13.84
CA PRO A 48 29.80 4.11 14.70
C PRO A 48 29.45 5.58 14.50
N ARG A 49 28.97 5.94 13.30
CA ARG A 49 28.53 7.30 12.93
C ARG A 49 27.41 7.85 13.81
N ARG A 50 26.71 7.00 14.57
CA ARG A 50 25.66 7.42 15.52
C ARG A 50 26.21 7.82 16.88
N ALA A 51 27.47 7.49 17.21
CA ALA A 51 28.05 7.79 18.52
C ALA A 51 28.02 9.28 18.88
N PRO A 52 28.35 10.24 17.97
CA PRO A 52 28.23 11.66 18.26
C PRO A 52 26.81 12.07 18.65
N PHE A 53 25.81 11.63 17.89
CA PHE A 53 24.40 11.95 18.14
C PHE A 53 23.94 11.42 19.50
N VAL A 54 24.16 10.13 19.77
CA VAL A 54 23.71 9.49 21.01
C VAL A 54 24.32 10.14 22.24
N ALA A 55 25.61 10.43 22.22
CA ALA A 55 26.28 11.04 23.36
C ALA A 55 25.85 12.51 23.55
N SER A 56 25.94 13.31 22.48
CA SER A 56 25.66 14.75 22.54
C SER A 56 24.20 15.10 22.81
N TYR A 57 23.24 14.23 22.45
CA TYR A 57 21.83 14.45 22.76
C TYR A 57 21.59 14.64 24.26
N TYR A 58 22.19 13.78 25.10
CA TYR A 58 22.04 13.89 26.56
C TYR A 58 22.83 15.07 27.13
N TRP A 59 23.98 15.40 26.53
CA TRP A 59 24.78 16.53 26.95
C TRP A 59 24.07 17.86 26.68
N GLY A 60 23.47 18.02 25.50
CA GLY A 60 22.68 19.19 25.14
C GLY A 60 21.37 19.28 25.93
N LEU A 61 20.75 18.15 26.33
CA LEU A 61 19.62 18.18 27.26
C LEU A 61 20.02 18.66 28.66
N ALA A 62 21.22 18.30 29.12
CA ALA A 62 21.71 18.69 30.44
C ALA A 62 22.23 20.14 30.47
N ASP A 63 22.92 20.57 29.43
CA ASP A 63 23.42 21.93 29.25
C ASP A 63 23.33 22.35 27.76
N PRO A 64 22.18 22.91 27.35
CA PRO A 64 21.91 23.29 25.96
C PRO A 64 22.71 24.51 25.50
N THR A 65 23.39 25.20 26.41
CA THR A 65 24.17 26.41 26.08
C THR A 65 25.63 26.10 25.78
N THR A 66 26.14 24.99 26.28
CA THR A 66 27.54 24.59 26.11
C THR A 66 27.70 23.49 25.08
N TRP A 67 26.79 22.51 25.04
CA TRP A 67 26.97 21.29 24.26
C TRP A 67 25.98 21.21 23.08
N PRO A 68 26.42 21.49 21.84
CA PRO A 68 25.56 21.32 20.67
C PRO A 68 25.24 19.85 20.43
N VAL A 69 24.02 19.57 19.98
CA VAL A 69 23.62 18.20 19.64
C VAL A 69 23.98 17.93 18.18
N ALA A 70 24.67 16.83 17.95
CA ALA A 70 25.01 16.35 16.62
C ALA A 70 23.82 15.71 15.88
N TRP A 71 22.73 16.47 15.73
CA TRP A 71 21.58 16.07 14.94
C TRP A 71 21.98 15.78 13.48
N PRO A 72 21.32 14.83 12.81
CA PRO A 72 21.56 14.60 11.38
C PRO A 72 21.50 15.89 10.54
N LYS A 73 20.47 16.72 10.73
CA LYS A 73 20.31 18.02 10.05
C LYS A 73 21.49 18.97 10.31
N SER A 74 21.89 19.12 11.58
CA SER A 74 23.03 19.93 12.00
C SER A 74 24.35 19.46 11.38
N MET A 75 24.55 18.14 11.33
CA MET A 75 25.74 17.55 10.72
C MET A 75 25.74 17.73 9.20
N GLU A 76 24.59 17.58 8.53
CA GLU A 76 24.47 17.82 7.09
C GLU A 76 24.69 19.30 6.74
N TYR A 77 24.20 20.22 7.56
CA TYR A 77 24.45 21.65 7.40
C TYR A 77 25.93 22.01 7.59
N LEU A 78 26.58 21.44 8.62
CA LEU A 78 28.03 21.56 8.80
C LEU A 78 28.78 21.03 7.57
N ASP A 79 28.36 19.88 7.05
CA ASP A 79 28.98 19.21 5.90
C ASP A 79 28.82 20.03 4.63
N PHE A 80 27.64 20.62 4.43
CA PHE A 80 27.36 21.56 3.34
C PHE A 80 28.29 22.79 3.39
N LEU A 81 28.46 23.39 4.56
CA LEU A 81 29.27 24.60 4.70
C LEU A 81 30.77 24.34 4.64
N THR A 82 31.24 23.24 5.24
CA THR A 82 32.67 23.03 5.56
C THR A 82 33.29 21.77 4.95
N GLY A 83 32.47 20.81 4.49
CA GLY A 83 32.95 19.48 4.08
C GLY A 83 33.46 18.62 5.24
N ALA A 84 33.18 19.01 6.50
CA ALA A 84 33.79 18.46 7.69
C ALA A 84 33.36 17.03 8.06
N GLY A 85 32.16 16.58 7.73
CA GLY A 85 31.61 15.27 8.13
C GLY A 85 31.86 14.14 7.15
N VAL A 86 32.74 14.35 6.17
CA VAL A 86 33.44 13.26 5.47
C VAL A 86 34.69 12.82 6.26
N VAL A 87 34.73 13.07 7.57
CA VAL A 87 35.77 12.51 8.46
C VAL A 87 35.28 11.18 9.02
N ASP A 88 36.09 10.15 8.84
CA ASP A 88 35.77 8.80 9.34
C ASP A 88 35.81 8.74 10.88
N ASP A 89 36.65 9.57 11.52
CA ASP A 89 36.72 9.68 12.97
C ASP A 89 35.55 10.51 13.54
N GLN A 90 34.73 9.84 14.34
CA GLN A 90 33.55 10.42 14.99
C GLN A 90 33.89 11.43 16.07
N ARG A 91 35.10 11.35 16.62
CA ARG A 91 35.65 12.30 17.60
C ARG A 91 35.85 13.65 16.96
N ASP A 92 36.59 13.66 15.84
CA ASP A 92 36.85 14.84 15.03
C ASP A 92 35.56 15.43 14.49
N ARG A 93 34.62 14.58 14.08
CA ARG A 93 33.34 15.00 13.54
C ARG A 93 32.54 15.84 14.55
N TYR A 94 32.49 15.41 15.82
CA TYR A 94 31.84 16.19 16.88
C TYR A 94 32.66 17.43 17.28
N THR A 95 33.99 17.30 17.38
CA THR A 95 34.87 18.44 17.68
C THR A 95 34.63 19.59 16.70
N ARG A 96 34.53 19.28 15.39
CA ARG A 96 34.27 20.28 14.36
C ARG A 96 32.89 20.92 14.47
N LEU A 97 31.86 20.16 14.81
CA LEU A 97 30.54 20.73 15.09
C LEU A 97 30.63 21.74 16.23
N HIS A 98 31.24 21.34 17.33
CA HIS A 98 31.38 22.17 18.53
C HIS A 98 32.16 23.46 18.23
N GLU A 99 33.31 23.34 17.56
CA GLU A 99 34.11 24.51 17.13
C GLU A 99 33.31 25.41 16.19
N PHE A 100 32.61 24.85 15.21
CA PHE A 100 31.84 25.62 14.24
C PHE A 100 30.68 26.40 14.87
N VAL A 101 29.98 25.79 15.81
CA VAL A 101 28.91 26.45 16.58
C VAL A 101 29.45 27.64 17.36
N LEU A 102 30.63 27.48 17.97
CA LEU A 102 31.30 28.56 18.70
C LEU A 102 31.81 29.67 17.76
N GLU A 103 32.31 29.33 16.57
CA GLU A 103 32.75 30.29 15.56
C GLU A 103 31.60 31.11 14.97
N CYS A 104 30.39 30.56 14.91
CA CYS A 104 29.21 31.24 14.37
C CYS A 104 28.74 32.39 15.27
N ASP A 105 28.03 32.08 16.35
CA ASP A 105 27.58 33.06 17.34
C ASP A 105 27.60 32.54 18.78
N GLY A 106 28.11 31.31 18.98
CA GLY A 106 28.22 30.68 20.30
C GLY A 106 26.88 30.25 20.90
N ASP A 107 25.78 30.21 20.13
CA ASP A 107 24.47 29.74 20.57
C ASP A 107 24.11 28.41 19.85
N PRO A 108 24.32 27.25 20.52
CA PRO A 108 23.97 25.94 19.97
C PRO A 108 22.50 25.82 19.53
N LEU A 109 21.56 26.39 20.28
CA LEU A 109 20.14 26.29 19.97
C LEU A 109 19.78 27.13 18.74
N ARG A 110 20.41 28.30 18.58
CA ARG A 110 20.23 29.10 17.37
C ARG A 110 20.84 28.42 16.16
N PHE A 111 22.04 27.86 16.29
CA PHE A 111 22.65 27.07 15.23
C PHE A 111 21.74 25.92 14.79
N GLU A 112 21.20 25.15 15.75
CA GLU A 112 20.28 24.05 15.46
C GLU A 112 19.03 24.51 14.70
N ARG A 113 18.39 25.62 15.13
CA ARG A 113 17.24 26.18 14.41
C ARG A 113 17.57 26.62 12.98
N VAL A 114 18.76 27.18 12.76
CA VAL A 114 19.21 27.58 11.41
C VAL A 114 19.47 26.35 10.54
N ALA A 115 20.14 25.34 11.08
CA ALA A 115 20.40 24.09 10.38
C ALA A 115 19.10 23.35 10.03
N GLU A 116 18.14 23.33 10.96
CA GLU A 116 16.82 22.75 10.75
C GLU A 116 16.04 23.50 9.66
N TRP A 117 15.94 24.83 9.76
CA TRP A 117 15.30 25.65 8.74
C TRP A 117 15.94 25.44 7.35
N TRP A 118 17.27 25.45 7.27
CA TRP A 118 17.98 25.21 6.03
C TRP A 118 17.69 23.80 5.46
N TYR A 119 17.63 22.77 6.31
CA TYR A 119 17.37 21.42 5.86
C TYR A 119 15.93 21.24 5.37
N ASP A 120 14.96 21.80 6.10
CA ASP A 120 13.53 21.61 5.83
C ASP A 120 13.06 22.44 4.63
N GLU A 121 13.58 23.66 4.46
CA GLU A 121 13.26 24.52 3.31
C GLU A 121 14.02 24.13 2.03
N ARG A 122 15.01 23.24 2.13
CA ARG A 122 15.86 22.75 1.02
C ARG A 122 16.30 23.84 0.02
N PRO A 123 16.88 24.97 0.47
CA PRO A 123 17.28 26.01 -0.46
C PRO A 123 18.43 25.51 -1.34
N VAL A 124 18.28 25.69 -2.65
CA VAL A 124 19.37 25.51 -3.61
C VAL A 124 20.13 26.82 -3.70
N LEU A 125 21.22 26.90 -2.95
CA LEU A 125 22.09 28.08 -2.92
C LEU A 125 23.21 27.89 -3.92
N VAL A 126 23.14 28.63 -5.03
CA VAL A 126 24.20 28.72 -6.03
C VAL A 126 24.53 30.18 -6.28
N ASP A 127 25.76 30.57 -5.98
CA ASP A 127 26.24 31.93 -6.08
C ASP A 127 27.70 32.00 -6.56
N GLU A 128 28.24 33.21 -6.62
CA GLU A 128 29.63 33.45 -7.00
C GLU A 128 30.66 32.85 -6.01
N VAL A 129 30.29 32.67 -4.74
CA VAL A 129 31.16 32.10 -3.70
C VAL A 129 31.43 30.62 -3.98
N LEU A 130 30.46 29.89 -4.54
CA LEU A 130 30.69 28.52 -5.01
C LEU A 130 31.67 28.46 -6.17
N CYS A 131 31.63 29.43 -7.10
CA CYS A 131 32.66 29.55 -8.13
C CYS A 131 34.03 29.87 -7.52
N ASP A 132 34.11 30.71 -6.50
CA ASP A 132 35.38 31.01 -5.81
C ASP A 132 35.94 29.78 -5.06
N ARG A 133 35.06 28.98 -4.45
CA ARG A 133 35.43 27.68 -3.88
C ARG A 133 35.95 26.73 -4.95
N ALA A 134 35.39 26.74 -6.15
CA ALA A 134 35.93 25.99 -7.30
C ALA A 134 37.26 26.59 -7.82
N ALA A 135 37.44 27.91 -7.74
CA ALA A 135 38.63 28.67 -8.17
C ALA A 135 39.85 28.49 -7.28
N PHE A 136 39.67 28.08 -6.02
CA PHE A 136 40.78 27.78 -5.08
C PHE A 136 41.80 26.76 -5.62
N ARG A 137 41.48 26.07 -6.72
CA ARG A 137 42.33 25.12 -7.44
C ARG A 137 43.03 25.71 -8.67
N THR A 138 42.53 26.78 -9.29
CA THR A 138 43.18 27.39 -10.49
C THR A 138 44.42 28.20 -10.14
N GLU A 139 44.52 28.71 -8.91
CA GLU A 139 45.67 29.50 -8.45
C GLU A 139 46.81 28.66 -7.86
N ALA A 140 46.55 27.39 -7.50
CA ALA A 140 47.57 26.50 -6.94
C ALA A 140 48.37 25.84 -8.08
N ASP A 141 49.70 26.00 -8.04
CA ASP A 141 50.60 25.34 -8.98
C ASP A 141 50.35 23.83 -8.91
N ARG A 142 50.17 23.18 -10.07
CA ARG A 142 49.78 21.75 -10.15
C ARG A 142 50.72 20.88 -9.31
N ASP A 143 51.99 21.27 -9.27
CA ASP A 143 53.05 20.61 -8.54
C ASP A 143 52.88 20.71 -7.01
N GLU A 144 52.31 21.79 -6.49
CA GLU A 144 52.02 21.92 -5.05
C GLU A 144 50.80 21.09 -4.62
N VAL A 145 49.77 21.02 -5.46
CA VAL A 145 48.55 20.24 -5.18
C VAL A 145 48.85 18.74 -5.21
N ASP A 146 49.60 18.29 -6.22
CA ASP A 146 50.01 16.88 -6.32
C ASP A 146 50.97 16.48 -5.18
N ALA A 147 51.72 17.43 -4.62
CA ALA A 147 52.62 17.21 -3.47
C ALA A 147 51.91 17.23 -2.10
N ARG A 148 50.81 17.99 -1.92
CA ARG A 148 50.08 18.15 -0.65
C ARG A 148 48.55 18.10 -0.82
N PRO A 149 47.99 16.98 -1.31
CA PRO A 149 46.56 16.87 -1.60
C PRO A 149 45.65 17.03 -0.36
N GLU A 150 46.14 16.66 0.82
CA GLU A 150 45.44 16.76 2.10
C GLU A 150 45.00 18.20 2.44
N ARG A 151 45.74 19.21 1.96
CA ARG A 151 45.42 20.63 2.19
C ARG A 151 44.14 21.06 1.48
N TYR A 152 43.82 20.44 0.34
CA TYR A 152 42.72 20.85 -0.54
C TYR A 152 41.51 19.91 -0.46
N LEU A 153 41.67 18.75 0.18
CA LEU A 153 40.62 17.76 0.38
C LEU A 153 39.36 18.30 1.11
N PRO A 154 39.46 19.18 2.14
CA PRO A 154 38.27 19.75 2.79
C PRO A 154 37.37 20.53 1.83
N ASN A 155 37.96 21.37 0.97
CA ASN A 155 37.22 22.15 -0.01
C ASN A 155 36.55 21.24 -1.06
N ALA A 156 37.24 20.20 -1.52
CA ALA A 156 36.66 19.22 -2.45
C ALA A 156 35.46 18.48 -1.82
N ARG A 157 35.55 18.15 -0.52
CA ARG A 157 34.45 17.55 0.25
C ARG A 157 33.26 18.49 0.39
N ALA A 158 33.49 19.78 0.63
CA ALA A 158 32.44 20.79 0.69
C ALA A 158 31.70 20.88 -0.66
N LEU A 159 32.41 20.95 -1.79
CA LEU A 159 31.80 20.96 -3.13
C LEU A 159 30.96 19.70 -3.40
N VAL A 160 31.42 18.52 -2.95
CA VAL A 160 30.66 17.26 -3.06
C VAL A 160 29.43 17.26 -2.16
N ALA A 161 29.51 17.83 -0.95
CA ALA A 161 28.37 17.96 -0.05
C ALA A 161 27.29 18.88 -0.64
N VAL A 162 27.70 20.03 -1.19
CA VAL A 162 26.81 20.93 -1.94
C VAL A 162 26.18 20.20 -3.14
N SER A 163 26.98 19.42 -3.90
CA SER A 163 26.46 18.58 -5.00
C SER A 163 25.36 17.63 -4.51
N ALA A 164 25.60 16.96 -3.38
CA ALA A 164 24.66 16.01 -2.81
C ALA A 164 23.34 16.69 -2.39
N HIS A 165 23.45 17.87 -1.78
CA HIS A 165 22.30 18.68 -1.39
C HIS A 165 21.47 19.13 -2.60
N ILE A 166 22.10 19.75 -3.60
CA ILE A 166 21.43 20.19 -4.84
C ILE A 166 20.73 19.01 -5.51
N GLY A 167 21.42 17.87 -5.63
CA GLY A 167 20.88 16.67 -6.22
C GLY A 167 19.64 16.16 -5.50
N ALA A 168 19.69 16.07 -4.17
CA ALA A 168 18.57 15.60 -3.36
C ALA A 168 17.41 16.62 -3.29
N ALA A 169 17.70 17.91 -3.34
CA ALA A 169 16.72 18.98 -3.27
C ALA A 169 15.85 19.06 -4.53
N LEU A 170 16.45 18.89 -5.71
CA LEU A 170 15.76 19.06 -7.00
C LEU A 170 15.36 17.73 -7.68
N GLU A 171 15.70 16.57 -7.10
CA GLU A 171 15.41 15.27 -7.71
C GLU A 171 13.92 15.08 -8.05
N PRO A 172 12.94 15.43 -7.18
CA PRO A 172 11.52 15.31 -7.50
C PRO A 172 11.12 16.17 -8.72
N GLU A 173 11.41 17.46 -8.69
CA GLU A 173 10.97 18.43 -9.70
C GLU A 173 11.67 18.21 -11.05
N VAL A 174 12.96 17.82 -11.02
CA VAL A 174 13.70 17.46 -12.24
C VAL A 174 13.20 16.15 -12.84
N SER A 175 12.81 15.18 -12.02
CA SER A 175 12.20 13.92 -12.50
C SER A 175 10.82 14.16 -13.11
N GLU A 176 10.00 14.99 -12.45
CA GLU A 176 8.69 15.41 -12.94
C GLU A 176 8.80 16.11 -14.29
N ALA A 177 9.65 17.14 -14.39
CA ALA A 177 9.83 17.90 -15.64
C ALA A 177 10.42 17.06 -16.77
N ALA A 178 11.25 16.06 -16.47
CA ALA A 178 11.79 15.13 -17.46
C ALA A 178 10.82 14.00 -17.85
N GLY A 179 9.65 13.91 -17.20
CA GLY A 179 8.64 12.87 -17.41
C GLY A 179 9.15 11.45 -17.10
N ARG A 180 10.13 11.30 -16.21
CA ARG A 180 10.72 10.00 -15.85
C ARG A 180 11.45 10.05 -14.52
N THR A 181 11.54 8.93 -13.80
CA THR A 181 12.31 8.90 -12.55
C THR A 181 13.81 9.02 -12.83
N LEU A 182 14.41 10.05 -12.27
CA LEU A 182 15.85 10.27 -12.30
C LEU A 182 16.42 10.14 -10.89
N LYS A 183 17.67 9.69 -10.79
CA LYS A 183 18.40 9.60 -9.53
C LYS A 183 19.63 10.49 -9.57
N ALA A 184 19.75 11.35 -8.57
CA ALA A 184 20.87 12.25 -8.43
C ALA A 184 22.16 11.43 -8.17
N ALA A 185 23.17 11.70 -8.99
CA ALA A 185 24.52 11.21 -8.83
C ALA A 185 25.46 12.40 -8.59
N LYS A 186 26.41 12.21 -7.68
CA LYS A 186 27.40 13.21 -7.27
C LYS A 186 28.83 12.76 -7.59
N PRO A 187 29.79 13.70 -7.67
CA PRO A 187 31.21 13.37 -7.85
C PRO A 187 31.86 12.67 -6.65
N SER A 188 32.95 11.97 -6.94
CA SER A 188 33.99 11.67 -5.95
C SER A 188 34.75 12.94 -5.56
N PRO A 189 35.14 13.13 -4.29
CA PRO A 189 35.98 14.26 -3.87
C PRO A 189 37.37 14.25 -4.51
N MET A 190 37.76 13.13 -5.14
CA MET A 190 39.03 12.97 -5.84
C MET A 190 38.79 12.75 -7.34
N TRP A 191 39.61 13.38 -8.19
CA TRP A 191 39.71 13.11 -9.63
C TRP A 191 40.57 11.89 -9.93
N THR A 192 41.69 11.79 -9.22
CA THR A 192 42.62 10.65 -9.21
C THR A 192 43.00 10.39 -7.75
N PRO A 193 43.63 9.26 -7.40
CA PRO A 193 43.99 8.96 -6.01
C PRO A 193 44.78 10.07 -5.28
N THR A 194 45.48 10.92 -6.02
CA THR A 194 46.31 12.01 -5.49
C THR A 194 45.78 13.41 -5.80
N ARG A 195 44.65 13.55 -6.53
CA ARG A 195 44.20 14.85 -7.03
C ARG A 195 42.78 15.19 -6.56
N PRO A 196 42.61 16.11 -5.60
CA PRO A 196 41.29 16.58 -5.17
C PRO A 196 40.49 17.28 -6.29
N ARG A 197 39.18 17.24 -6.16
CA ARG A 197 38.22 17.89 -7.07
C ARG A 197 38.15 19.41 -6.85
N GLY A 198 37.88 20.17 -7.92
CA GLY A 198 37.74 21.64 -7.86
C GLY A 198 36.64 22.14 -8.79
N ASP A 199 35.60 21.35 -8.92
CA ASP A 199 34.42 21.54 -9.74
C ASP A 199 33.29 20.79 -9.04
N LEU A 200 32.06 21.25 -9.26
CA LEU A 200 30.85 20.66 -8.70
C LEU A 200 29.99 20.18 -9.86
N TRP A 201 29.42 18.99 -9.76
CA TRP A 201 28.36 18.58 -10.69
C TRP A 201 27.32 17.71 -10.02
N VAL A 202 26.13 17.73 -10.59
CA VAL A 202 25.02 16.85 -10.24
C VAL A 202 24.47 16.31 -11.54
N ASP A 203 24.37 14.99 -11.65
CA ASP A 203 23.71 14.32 -12.77
C ASP A 203 22.44 13.64 -12.27
N TRP A 204 21.27 14.00 -12.78
CA TRP A 204 20.04 13.25 -12.53
C TRP A 204 19.89 12.19 -13.61
N ARG A 205 20.26 10.95 -13.30
CA ARG A 205 20.41 9.87 -14.29
C ARG A 205 19.24 8.89 -14.23
N VAL A 206 18.88 8.33 -15.38
CA VAL A 206 17.94 7.21 -15.43
C VAL A 206 18.57 5.97 -14.77
N PRO A 207 17.91 5.35 -13.78
CA PRO A 207 18.38 4.10 -13.18
C PRO A 207 18.55 3.00 -14.24
N GLN A 208 19.60 2.18 -14.12
CA GLN A 208 19.80 0.95 -14.93
C GLN A 208 20.12 1.11 -16.44
N ARG A 209 20.10 2.32 -17.04
CA ARG A 209 20.45 2.53 -18.48
C ARG A 209 21.66 3.42 -18.78
N GLY A 210 22.40 3.83 -17.76
CA GLY A 210 23.66 4.57 -17.96
C GLY A 210 23.46 6.05 -18.31
N GLN A 211 23.92 6.90 -17.38
CA GLN A 211 24.45 8.27 -17.44
C GLN A 211 23.80 9.37 -18.32
N ILE A 212 22.71 9.14 -19.06
CA ILE A 212 22.01 10.20 -19.78
C ILE A 212 20.99 10.83 -18.84
N GLY A 213 21.08 12.15 -18.68
CA GLY A 213 20.15 12.92 -17.86
C GLY A 213 20.61 14.36 -17.64
N PRO A 214 19.73 15.22 -17.11
CA PRO A 214 20.05 16.61 -16.82
C PRO A 214 21.26 16.71 -15.88
N ARG A 215 22.12 17.69 -16.14
CA ARG A 215 23.36 17.98 -15.43
C ARG A 215 23.40 19.44 -15.03
N ILE A 216 23.75 19.71 -13.77
CA ILE A 216 24.35 20.98 -13.35
C ILE A 216 25.85 20.75 -13.22
N TRP A 217 26.64 21.68 -13.74
CA TRP A 217 28.10 21.69 -13.56
C TRP A 217 28.58 23.11 -13.25
N ILE A 218 29.43 23.28 -12.23
CA ILE A 218 29.95 24.56 -11.76
C ILE A 218 31.48 24.48 -11.68
N ASN A 219 32.15 25.53 -12.13
CA ASN A 219 33.59 25.73 -11.98
C ASN A 219 33.91 27.19 -11.59
N HIS A 220 35.18 27.59 -11.70
CA HIS A 220 35.63 28.95 -11.38
C HIS A 220 35.12 30.06 -12.32
N GLU A 221 34.68 29.73 -13.54
CA GLU A 221 34.22 30.69 -14.55
C GLU A 221 32.69 30.85 -14.56
N GLY A 222 31.94 29.85 -14.07
CA GLY A 222 30.49 29.89 -14.07
C GLY A 222 29.83 28.52 -13.89
N MET A 223 28.60 28.42 -14.42
CA MET A 223 27.73 27.24 -14.32
C MET A 223 27.16 26.86 -15.69
N ALA A 224 27.06 25.55 -15.93
CA ALA A 224 26.33 24.96 -17.04
C ALA A 224 25.12 24.17 -16.54
N ILE A 225 23.96 24.36 -17.17
CA ILE A 225 22.77 23.52 -16.97
C ILE A 225 22.39 22.90 -18.30
N GLY A 226 22.41 21.58 -18.40
CA GLY A 226 22.09 20.92 -19.64
C GLY A 226 22.18 19.40 -19.59
N LEU A 227 22.63 18.79 -20.68
CA LEU A 227 22.75 17.35 -20.81
C LEU A 227 24.21 16.95 -20.88
N ARG A 228 24.55 15.84 -20.22
CA ARG A 228 25.77 15.10 -20.53
C ARG A 228 25.45 14.05 -21.62
N PRO A 229 25.89 14.24 -22.87
CA PRO A 229 25.57 13.31 -23.96
C PRO A 229 26.29 11.94 -23.88
N TYR A 230 27.20 11.73 -22.91
CA TYR A 230 28.07 10.55 -22.85
C TYR A 230 27.76 9.60 -21.69
N PRO A 231 27.44 8.33 -21.96
CA PRO A 231 27.54 7.24 -21.00
C PRO A 231 28.84 6.45 -21.18
N SER A 232 29.81 6.70 -20.29
CA SER A 232 31.14 6.06 -20.13
C SER A 232 32.01 5.82 -21.40
N SER A 233 33.32 5.68 -21.20
CA SER A 233 34.32 5.46 -22.25
C SER A 233 34.24 4.10 -22.96
N ASP A 234 33.29 3.24 -22.58
CA ASP A 234 33.31 1.80 -22.91
C ASP A 234 32.22 1.40 -23.94
N ALA A 235 31.46 2.36 -24.48
CA ALA A 235 30.45 2.08 -25.47
C ALA A 235 31.08 1.74 -26.84
N ALA A 236 30.88 0.52 -27.31
CA ALA A 236 31.35 0.06 -28.62
C ALA A 236 30.82 0.94 -29.77
N ALA A 237 31.61 1.05 -30.84
CA ALA A 237 31.16 1.66 -32.10
C ALA A 237 29.93 0.91 -32.63
N ASP A 238 28.99 1.62 -33.25
CA ASP A 238 27.81 0.99 -33.82
C ASP A 238 28.13 0.20 -35.10
N GLU A 239 27.13 -0.45 -35.70
CA GLU A 239 27.26 -1.22 -36.95
C GLU A 239 27.78 -0.40 -38.14
N ARG A 240 27.80 0.94 -38.03
CA ARG A 240 28.30 1.88 -39.04
C ARG A 240 29.69 2.43 -38.70
N GLY A 241 30.28 2.01 -37.58
CA GLY A 241 31.60 2.46 -37.13
C GLY A 241 31.62 3.83 -36.47
N MET A 242 30.47 4.45 -36.18
CA MET A 242 30.41 5.73 -35.46
C MET A 242 30.63 5.52 -33.97
N SER A 243 31.46 6.39 -33.38
CA SER A 243 31.65 6.48 -31.93
C SER A 243 30.40 7.04 -31.23
N ALA A 244 30.26 6.78 -29.93
CA ALA A 244 29.17 7.34 -29.13
C ALA A 244 29.17 8.89 -29.13
N ALA A 245 30.36 9.51 -29.23
CA ALA A 245 30.55 10.94 -29.41
C ALA A 245 29.88 11.47 -30.67
N GLU A 246 30.20 10.84 -31.80
CA GLU A 246 29.69 11.25 -33.12
C GLU A 246 28.18 11.05 -33.22
N ARG A 247 27.64 10.00 -32.62
CA ARG A 247 26.18 9.78 -32.55
C ARG A 247 25.48 10.87 -31.75
N ALA A 248 26.04 11.26 -30.61
CA ALA A 248 25.41 12.27 -29.77
C ALA A 248 25.50 13.67 -30.37
N ILE A 249 26.64 14.02 -30.98
CA ILE A 249 26.79 15.27 -31.75
C ILE A 249 25.79 15.28 -32.92
N ALA A 250 25.68 14.19 -33.68
CA ALA A 250 24.72 14.09 -34.77
C ALA A 250 23.26 14.15 -34.30
N ALA A 251 22.95 13.71 -33.07
CA ALA A 251 21.61 13.84 -32.48
C ALA A 251 21.30 15.30 -32.08
N ILE A 252 22.28 15.98 -31.49
CA ILE A 252 22.20 17.41 -31.14
C ILE A 252 22.04 18.27 -32.41
N GLU A 253 22.80 17.99 -33.47
CA GLU A 253 22.68 18.70 -34.75
C GLU A 253 21.31 18.52 -35.42
N ARG A 254 20.67 17.37 -35.21
CA ARG A 254 19.31 17.09 -35.70
C ARG A 254 18.22 17.76 -34.87
N HIS A 255 18.49 18.05 -33.60
CA HIS A 255 17.53 18.62 -32.64
C HIS A 255 18.16 19.75 -31.80
N PRO A 256 18.54 20.89 -32.41
CA PRO A 256 19.16 21.98 -31.67
C PRO A 256 18.14 22.68 -30.77
N LEU A 257 18.51 22.86 -29.49
CA LEU A 257 17.71 23.58 -28.50
C LEU A 257 18.15 25.05 -28.41
N PRO A 258 17.20 26.01 -28.35
CA PRO A 258 17.54 27.43 -28.21
C PRO A 258 18.34 27.72 -26.93
N GLY A 259 19.47 28.42 -27.08
CA GLY A 259 20.31 28.84 -25.95
C GLY A 259 21.25 27.76 -25.41
N TYR A 260 21.21 26.53 -25.93
CA TYR A 260 22.16 25.47 -25.60
C TYR A 260 23.34 25.49 -26.55
N GLU A 261 24.54 25.35 -26.00
CA GLU A 261 25.78 25.22 -26.73
C GLU A 261 26.57 23.99 -26.30
N LEU A 262 27.45 23.52 -27.18
CA LEU A 262 28.36 22.44 -26.87
C LEU A 262 29.58 23.00 -26.13
N LEU A 263 29.77 22.60 -24.88
CA LEU A 263 30.86 23.00 -24.00
C LEU A 263 31.90 21.88 -23.94
N GLY A 264 33.16 22.19 -24.24
CA GLY A 264 34.23 21.20 -24.37
C GLY A 264 35.30 21.29 -23.29
N ALA A 265 35.81 20.13 -22.86
CA ALA A 265 36.96 20.03 -21.97
C ALA A 265 38.26 20.45 -22.66
N ARG A 266 39.29 20.79 -21.87
CA ARG A 266 40.62 21.15 -22.41
C ARG A 266 41.18 19.99 -23.25
N GLY A 267 41.37 20.22 -24.54
CA GLY A 267 41.85 19.22 -25.50
C GLY A 267 40.75 18.49 -26.28
N ALA A 268 39.48 18.90 -26.18
CA ALA A 268 38.43 18.47 -27.09
C ALA A 268 38.53 19.19 -28.44
N ASP A 269 38.28 18.46 -29.54
CA ASP A 269 38.32 19.02 -30.91
C ASP A 269 37.08 19.86 -31.26
N VAL A 270 36.01 19.76 -30.45
CA VAL A 270 34.70 20.40 -30.69
C VAL A 270 34.18 21.02 -29.39
N GLY A 271 33.48 22.15 -29.51
CA GLY A 271 32.81 22.84 -28.39
C GLY A 271 33.57 24.05 -27.85
N ARG A 272 32.85 24.94 -27.18
CA ARG A 272 33.39 26.15 -26.55
C ARG A 272 34.14 25.78 -25.27
N GLY A 273 35.38 26.25 -25.13
CA GLY A 273 36.15 26.08 -23.90
C GLY A 273 35.69 27.05 -22.81
N VAL A 274 35.20 26.50 -21.70
CA VAL A 274 34.73 27.24 -20.51
C VAL A 274 35.35 26.68 -19.23
N GLY A 275 36.59 26.19 -19.32
CA GLY A 275 37.29 25.61 -18.18
C GLY A 275 36.74 24.25 -17.71
N LEU A 276 36.17 23.44 -18.60
CA LEU A 276 35.73 22.07 -18.27
C LEU A 276 36.93 21.18 -17.98
N VAL A 277 37.02 20.72 -16.73
CA VAL A 277 38.06 19.83 -16.23
C VAL A 277 37.48 18.42 -16.24
N GLY A 278 37.86 17.60 -17.22
CA GLY A 278 37.33 16.24 -17.41
C GLY A 278 38.35 15.33 -18.10
N ALA A 279 37.97 14.10 -18.40
CA ALA A 279 38.77 13.24 -19.29
C ALA A 279 38.85 13.88 -20.69
N SER A 280 39.93 13.61 -21.43
CA SER A 280 40.10 14.15 -22.79
C SER A 280 38.87 13.81 -23.66
N GLY A 281 38.20 14.83 -24.19
CA GLY A 281 37.02 14.66 -25.05
C GLY A 281 35.65 14.75 -24.36
N GLU A 282 35.57 15.08 -23.07
CA GLU A 282 34.26 15.32 -22.42
C GLU A 282 33.57 16.57 -22.98
N LEU A 283 32.28 16.41 -23.33
CA LEU A 283 31.41 17.50 -23.81
C LEU A 283 30.15 17.57 -22.95
N ILE A 284 29.61 18.77 -22.80
CA ILE A 284 28.32 19.05 -22.15
C ILE A 284 27.49 19.88 -23.14
N TYR A 285 26.25 19.51 -23.39
CA TYR A 285 25.33 20.34 -24.19
C TYR A 285 24.42 21.13 -23.25
N ALA A 286 24.69 22.42 -23.05
CA ALA A 286 24.11 23.18 -21.94
C ALA A 286 23.95 24.67 -22.22
N LYS A 287 23.10 25.31 -21.42
CA LYS A 287 23.09 26.76 -21.24
C LYS A 287 24.25 27.13 -20.31
N TRP A 288 25.07 28.11 -20.72
CA TRP A 288 26.18 28.62 -19.92
C TRP A 288 25.82 29.93 -19.22
N PHE A 289 26.10 30.00 -17.92
CA PHE A 289 25.88 31.15 -17.07
C PHE A 289 27.21 31.59 -16.45
N PRO A 290 27.72 32.79 -16.79
CA PRO A 290 28.99 33.28 -16.25
C PRO A 290 28.85 33.64 -14.77
N LYS A 291 29.96 33.54 -14.02
CA LYS A 291 30.03 33.78 -12.57
C LYS A 291 29.28 35.04 -12.12
N GLU A 292 29.43 36.16 -12.84
CA GLU A 292 28.86 37.46 -12.46
C GLU A 292 27.31 37.49 -12.54
N ARG A 293 26.70 36.50 -13.19
CA ARG A 293 25.24 36.39 -13.34
C ARG A 293 24.59 35.40 -12.39
N LEU A 294 25.36 34.57 -11.68
CA LEU A 294 24.81 33.50 -10.83
C LEU A 294 23.87 34.02 -9.75
N ALA A 295 24.18 35.16 -9.13
CA ALA A 295 23.33 35.79 -8.12
C ALA A 295 21.94 36.24 -8.64
N GLN A 296 21.73 36.27 -9.96
CA GLN A 296 20.48 36.70 -10.59
C GLN A 296 19.66 35.53 -11.16
N ILE A 297 20.15 34.30 -11.01
CA ILE A 297 19.57 33.11 -11.62
C ILE A 297 18.89 32.28 -10.54
N ASP A 298 17.63 31.96 -10.77
CA ASP A 298 16.96 30.90 -10.04
C ASP A 298 17.41 29.56 -10.62
N VAL A 299 18.43 28.98 -9.99
CA VAL A 299 19.06 27.74 -10.45
C VAL A 299 18.10 26.56 -10.38
N ALA A 300 17.21 26.52 -9.38
CA ALA A 300 16.19 25.49 -9.27
C ALA A 300 15.24 25.55 -10.47
N ALA A 301 14.69 26.73 -10.74
CA ALA A 301 13.78 26.92 -11.87
C ALA A 301 14.46 26.68 -13.23
N GLU A 302 15.72 27.07 -13.41
CA GLU A 302 16.48 26.76 -14.63
C GLU A 302 16.77 25.26 -14.78
N ALA A 303 17.06 24.54 -13.69
CA ALA A 303 17.28 23.10 -13.74
C ALA A 303 16.01 22.34 -14.15
N VAL A 304 14.86 22.73 -13.59
CA VAL A 304 13.54 22.17 -13.94
C VAL A 304 13.18 22.49 -15.39
N ARG A 305 13.37 23.74 -15.83
CA ARG A 305 13.19 24.11 -17.25
C ARG A 305 14.07 23.28 -18.17
N ALA A 306 15.36 23.15 -17.85
CA ALA A 306 16.28 22.39 -18.67
C ALA A 306 15.90 20.91 -18.72
N ALA A 307 15.42 20.32 -17.63
CA ALA A 307 14.95 18.94 -17.60
C ALA A 307 13.83 18.68 -18.61
N SER A 308 12.86 19.61 -18.71
CA SER A 308 11.77 19.54 -19.69
C SER A 308 12.26 19.76 -21.13
N GLU A 309 13.09 20.78 -21.36
CA GLU A 309 13.61 21.11 -22.69
C GLU A 309 14.49 20.00 -23.28
N LEU A 310 15.17 19.21 -22.44
CA LEU A 310 16.07 18.15 -22.86
C LEU A 310 15.37 16.82 -23.21
N VAL A 311 14.08 16.65 -22.89
CA VAL A 311 13.34 15.38 -23.10
C VAL A 311 13.46 14.86 -24.53
N PRO A 312 13.22 15.66 -25.60
CA PRO A 312 13.27 15.15 -26.97
C PRO A 312 14.67 14.62 -27.36
N LEU A 313 15.72 15.30 -26.89
CA LEU A 313 17.11 14.90 -27.14
C LEU A 313 17.46 13.64 -26.34
N MET A 314 17.01 13.55 -25.08
CA MET A 314 17.19 12.36 -24.26
C MET A 314 16.52 11.14 -24.91
N ASP A 315 15.32 11.29 -25.47
CA ASP A 315 14.63 10.19 -26.16
C ASP A 315 15.34 9.76 -27.44
N ALA A 316 15.82 10.72 -28.23
CA ALA A 316 16.62 10.42 -29.42
C ALA A 316 17.91 9.66 -29.07
N LEU A 317 18.58 10.02 -27.97
CA LEU A 317 19.82 9.39 -27.52
C LEU A 317 19.60 8.02 -26.87
N LEU A 318 18.48 7.82 -26.19
CA LEU A 318 18.12 6.54 -25.57
C LEU A 318 17.58 5.51 -26.57
N GLY A 319 17.48 5.87 -27.86
CA GLY A 319 16.94 4.99 -28.89
C GLY A 319 15.43 4.79 -28.76
N THR A 320 14.75 5.58 -27.93
CA THR A 320 13.28 5.68 -27.87
C THR A 320 12.80 6.59 -28.99
N SER A 321 13.23 6.31 -30.23
CA SER A 321 12.54 6.87 -31.39
C SER A 321 11.18 6.20 -31.43
N GLN A 322 10.17 6.92 -30.95
CA GLN A 322 8.79 6.58 -31.23
C GLN A 322 8.70 6.34 -32.74
N SER A 323 8.35 5.10 -33.09
CA SER A 323 7.37 4.91 -34.13
C SER A 323 6.18 5.78 -33.75
N ALA A 324 6.17 7.01 -34.25
CA ALA A 324 4.94 7.74 -34.53
C ALA A 324 4.20 7.01 -35.67
N SER A 325 3.91 5.72 -35.46
CA SER A 325 2.75 5.09 -36.02
C SER A 325 1.61 5.64 -35.20
N ALA A 326 0.86 6.57 -35.79
CA ALA A 326 -0.48 6.89 -35.35
C ALA A 326 -1.25 5.58 -35.12
N ARG A 327 -1.41 5.21 -33.85
CA ARG A 327 -2.45 4.29 -33.40
C ARG A 327 -3.60 5.17 -32.89
N PRO A 328 -4.81 5.01 -33.42
CA PRO A 328 -5.94 5.87 -33.06
C PRO A 328 -6.46 5.51 -31.67
N GLY A 329 -6.75 6.54 -30.85
CA GLY A 329 -7.52 6.45 -29.61
C GLY A 329 -6.77 6.80 -28.31
N ARG A 330 -6.36 8.07 -28.11
CA ARG A 330 -5.82 8.60 -26.83
C ARG A 330 -6.50 9.90 -26.42
N SER A 331 -7.82 9.98 -26.48
CA SER A 331 -8.59 11.19 -26.12
C SER A 331 -9.46 10.97 -24.88
N GLY A 332 -8.92 10.34 -23.83
CA GLY A 332 -9.70 10.07 -22.61
C GLY A 332 -8.89 9.72 -21.36
N LEU A 333 -7.62 9.29 -21.48
CA LEU A 333 -6.80 8.97 -20.30
C LEU A 333 -6.44 10.21 -19.48
N ASP A 334 -6.14 11.35 -20.12
CA ASP A 334 -5.92 12.62 -19.42
C ASP A 334 -7.16 13.04 -18.62
N GLU A 335 -8.35 12.92 -19.21
CA GLU A 335 -9.63 13.21 -18.56
C GLU A 335 -9.89 12.28 -17.37
N LEU A 336 -9.61 10.98 -17.51
CA LEU A 336 -9.72 10.00 -16.42
C LEU A 336 -8.75 10.28 -15.27
N VAL A 337 -7.54 10.78 -15.58
CA VAL A 337 -6.54 11.13 -14.56
C VAL A 337 -6.94 12.40 -13.81
N GLU A 338 -7.47 13.42 -14.50
CA GLU A 338 -8.03 14.60 -13.85
C GLU A 338 -9.23 14.23 -12.96
N GLU A 339 -10.13 13.38 -13.46
CA GLU A 339 -11.27 12.89 -12.69
C GLU A 339 -10.83 12.10 -11.45
N PHE A 340 -9.81 11.24 -11.57
CA PHE A 340 -9.22 10.55 -10.43
C PHE A 340 -8.72 11.54 -9.37
N ARG A 341 -7.98 12.57 -9.79
CA ARG A 341 -7.42 13.58 -8.86
C ARG A 341 -8.53 14.31 -8.12
N ASP A 342 -9.60 14.66 -8.81
CA ASP A 342 -10.76 15.34 -8.22
C ASP A 342 -11.56 14.41 -7.30
N ALA A 343 -11.84 13.18 -7.74
CA ALA A 343 -12.66 12.22 -7.00
C ALA A 343 -11.97 11.70 -5.72
N VAL A 344 -10.66 11.46 -5.80
CA VAL A 344 -9.86 10.93 -4.67
C VAL A 344 -9.26 12.06 -3.83
N GLY A 345 -9.21 13.29 -4.35
CA GLY A 345 -8.48 14.39 -3.73
C GLY A 345 -6.97 14.08 -3.70
N TYR A 346 -6.44 13.61 -4.82
CA TYR A 346 -5.06 13.16 -4.93
C TYR A 346 -4.11 14.32 -5.29
N PRO A 347 -2.95 14.47 -4.61
CA PRO A 347 -2.44 13.65 -3.52
C PRO A 347 -3.24 13.81 -2.22
N THR A 348 -3.54 12.69 -1.56
CA THR A 348 -4.30 12.72 -0.29
C THR A 348 -3.42 13.17 0.89
N PRO A 349 -3.98 13.62 2.03
CA PRO A 349 -3.18 13.97 3.21
C PRO A 349 -2.28 12.82 3.73
N ALA A 350 -2.64 11.57 3.45
CA ALA A 350 -1.83 10.40 3.82
C ALA A 350 -0.70 10.09 2.82
N HIS A 351 -0.67 10.75 1.66
CA HIS A 351 0.28 10.47 0.58
C HIS A 351 1.74 10.68 1.02
N GLU A 352 2.06 11.81 1.66
CA GLU A 352 3.42 12.07 2.17
C GLU A 352 3.86 11.04 3.21
N GLN A 353 2.93 10.59 4.06
CA GLN A 353 3.21 9.54 5.05
C GLN A 353 3.54 8.22 4.35
N HIS A 354 2.81 7.84 3.28
CA HIS A 354 3.14 6.64 2.52
C HIS A 354 4.52 6.71 1.85
N LEU A 355 4.93 7.88 1.35
CA LEU A 355 6.27 8.09 0.81
C LEU A 355 7.34 8.01 1.93
N ALA A 356 7.05 8.52 3.12
CA ALA A 356 7.92 8.40 4.29
C ALA A 356 8.09 6.94 4.72
N ASP A 357 6.98 6.19 4.82
CA ASP A 357 6.99 4.77 5.16
C ASP A 357 7.78 3.95 4.13
N ARG A 358 7.64 4.26 2.83
CA ARG A 358 8.45 3.62 1.79
C ARG A 358 9.94 3.90 1.97
N ARG A 359 10.33 5.13 2.31
CA ARG A 359 11.75 5.47 2.56
C ARG A 359 12.30 4.67 3.74
N GLU A 360 11.51 4.47 4.78
CA GLU A 360 11.88 3.62 5.90
C GLU A 360 12.06 2.15 5.47
N PHE A 361 11.09 1.59 4.76
CA PHE A 361 11.16 0.24 4.23
C PHE A 361 12.32 0.02 3.25
N ALA A 362 12.60 1.02 2.40
CA ALA A 362 13.72 0.95 1.46
C ALA A 362 15.07 0.92 2.19
N ARG A 363 15.20 1.61 3.33
CA ARG A 363 16.39 1.48 4.19
C ARG A 363 16.51 0.07 4.77
N MET A 364 15.40 -0.55 5.20
CA MET A 364 15.42 -1.93 5.70
C MET A 364 15.83 -2.93 4.61
N LEU A 365 15.45 -2.69 3.35
CA LEU A 365 15.80 -3.53 2.21
C LEU A 365 17.16 -3.22 1.59
N ASP A 366 17.89 -2.22 2.08
CA ASP A 366 19.22 -1.90 1.56
C ASP A 366 20.18 -3.07 1.81
N SER A 367 21.01 -3.41 0.82
CA SER A 367 21.89 -4.59 0.87
C SER A 367 22.84 -4.57 2.08
N GLU A 368 23.26 -3.39 2.53
CA GLU A 368 24.16 -3.26 3.68
C GLU A 368 23.41 -3.35 5.03
N GLU A 369 22.12 -3.02 5.04
CA GLU A 369 21.25 -2.91 6.23
C GLU A 369 20.40 -4.16 6.46
N LEU A 370 20.00 -4.87 5.41
CA LEU A 370 19.11 -6.02 5.48
C LEU A 370 19.62 -7.14 6.42
N PRO A 371 20.93 -7.45 6.52
CA PRO A 371 21.44 -8.50 7.42
C PRO A 371 21.30 -8.24 8.92
N ILE A 372 20.96 -7.02 9.30
CA ILE A 372 20.95 -6.48 10.67
C ILE A 372 19.58 -5.92 11.05
N VAL A 373 18.61 -5.98 10.14
CA VAL A 373 17.21 -5.66 10.43
C VAL A 373 16.64 -6.72 11.37
N ASP A 374 15.93 -6.25 12.40
CA ASP A 374 15.22 -7.14 13.33
C ASP A 374 14.08 -7.86 12.61
N ARG A 375 13.89 -9.15 12.93
CA ARG A 375 12.86 -10.00 12.33
C ARG A 375 11.45 -9.41 12.44
N SER A 376 11.16 -8.69 13.53
CA SER A 376 9.89 -8.01 13.74
C SER A 376 9.73 -6.77 12.85
N ASP A 377 10.82 -6.05 12.61
CA ASP A 377 10.84 -4.88 11.73
C ASP A 377 10.68 -5.29 10.28
N LEU A 378 11.38 -6.34 9.84
CA LEU A 378 11.28 -6.89 8.49
C LEU A 378 9.84 -7.35 8.19
N ARG A 379 9.18 -7.96 9.18
CA ARG A 379 7.78 -8.36 9.09
C ARG A 379 6.81 -7.17 8.93
N ARG A 380 7.18 -5.95 9.35
CA ARG A 380 6.32 -4.77 9.12
C ARG A 380 6.15 -4.47 7.65
N LEU A 381 7.15 -4.77 6.83
CA LEU A 381 7.13 -4.53 5.39
C LEU A 381 5.89 -5.12 4.70
N TRP A 382 5.55 -6.38 4.99
CA TRP A 382 4.41 -7.06 4.36
C TRP A 382 3.15 -7.13 5.23
N ASN A 383 3.25 -6.95 6.55
CA ASN A 383 2.05 -6.88 7.40
C ASN A 383 1.40 -5.49 7.41
N SER A 384 2.12 -4.47 6.94
CA SER A 384 1.64 -3.11 6.79
C SER A 384 0.90 -2.92 5.46
N SER A 385 -0.21 -2.19 5.49
CA SER A 385 -0.89 -1.66 4.29
C SER A 385 -0.18 -0.42 3.72
N ARG A 386 0.82 0.13 4.42
CA ARG A 386 1.58 1.30 3.96
C ARG A 386 2.35 0.96 2.69
N TYR A 387 2.24 1.84 1.70
CA TYR A 387 2.80 1.66 0.36
C TYR A 387 2.27 0.38 -0.32
N GLY A 388 0.95 0.20 -0.31
CA GLY A 388 0.25 -0.95 -0.87
C GLY A 388 0.23 -2.18 0.05
N GLY A 389 -0.95 -2.77 0.24
CA GLY A 389 -1.12 -4.00 1.04
C GLY A 389 -0.88 -5.26 0.22
N VAL A 390 -0.40 -6.32 0.88
CA VAL A 390 -0.22 -7.66 0.27
C VAL A 390 -1.15 -8.72 0.87
N GLY A 391 -2.00 -8.35 1.84
CA GLY A 391 -2.86 -9.27 2.58
C GLY A 391 -2.12 -9.97 3.74
N PRO A 392 -2.83 -10.78 4.55
CA PRO A 392 -2.24 -11.47 5.69
C PRO A 392 -1.23 -12.55 5.23
N MET A 393 -0.04 -12.55 5.84
CA MET A 393 1.04 -13.48 5.49
C MET A 393 1.40 -14.43 6.66
N PRO A 394 0.47 -15.30 7.12
CA PRO A 394 0.68 -16.12 8.32
C PRO A 394 1.85 -17.09 8.16
N THR A 395 1.99 -17.72 6.99
CA THR A 395 3.07 -18.68 6.73
C THR A 395 4.44 -18.01 6.71
N LEU A 396 4.60 -16.89 5.98
CA LEU A 396 5.86 -16.14 5.96
C LEU A 396 6.21 -15.57 7.33
N ASN A 397 5.20 -15.10 8.08
CA ASN A 397 5.39 -14.60 9.44
C ASN A 397 5.93 -15.68 10.39
N ILE A 398 5.40 -16.90 10.29
CA ILE A 398 5.88 -18.05 11.06
C ILE A 398 7.31 -18.39 10.63
N THR A 399 7.57 -18.48 9.32
CA THR A 399 8.90 -18.80 8.77
C THR A 399 9.97 -17.81 9.23
N VAL A 400 9.71 -16.49 9.16
CA VAL A 400 10.69 -15.48 9.57
C VAL A 400 10.84 -15.42 11.10
N ARG A 401 9.76 -15.64 11.85
CA ARG A 401 9.79 -15.63 13.33
C ARG A 401 10.58 -16.82 13.88
N ASP A 402 10.30 -18.02 13.37
CA ASP A 402 10.79 -19.28 13.93
C ASP A 402 12.12 -19.75 13.30
N ALA A 403 12.63 -19.04 12.29
CA ALA A 403 13.93 -19.32 11.67
C ALA A 403 15.06 -19.30 12.71
N ASP A 404 15.95 -20.28 12.69
CA ASP A 404 17.22 -20.16 13.42
C ASP A 404 18.13 -19.12 12.74
N GLU A 405 19.28 -18.78 13.35
CA GLU A 405 20.18 -17.75 12.79
C GLU A 405 20.71 -18.12 11.39
N ALA A 406 20.93 -19.40 11.11
CA ALA A 406 21.41 -19.85 9.81
C ALA A 406 20.29 -19.78 8.75
N GLU A 407 19.06 -20.12 9.12
CA GLU A 407 17.88 -20.00 8.27
C GLU A 407 17.52 -18.52 8.03
N TYR A 408 17.62 -17.67 9.05
CA TYR A 408 17.35 -16.24 8.90
C TYR A 408 18.39 -15.57 7.98
N ALA A 409 19.67 -15.91 8.11
CA ALA A 409 20.71 -15.47 7.17
C ALA A 409 20.40 -15.88 5.72
N ARG A 410 19.94 -17.11 5.48
CA ARG A 410 19.50 -17.53 4.14
C ARG A 410 18.29 -16.74 3.63
N ILE A 411 17.34 -16.42 4.50
CA ILE A 411 16.17 -15.60 4.14
C ILE A 411 16.61 -14.19 3.75
N VAL A 412 17.52 -13.59 4.52
CA VAL A 412 18.15 -12.30 4.21
C VAL A 412 18.86 -12.37 2.85
N ASP A 413 19.67 -13.40 2.59
CA ASP A 413 20.37 -13.58 1.31
C ASP A 413 19.39 -13.71 0.13
N ALA A 414 18.28 -14.43 0.31
CA ALA A 414 17.23 -14.54 -0.69
C ALA A 414 16.55 -13.18 -0.98
N PHE A 415 16.30 -12.39 0.06
CA PHE A 415 15.71 -11.06 -0.05
C PHE A 415 16.67 -10.05 -0.69
N ASP A 416 17.96 -10.11 -0.33
CA ASP A 416 19.02 -9.33 -0.94
C ASP A 416 19.17 -9.68 -2.42
N TYR A 417 19.24 -10.98 -2.75
CA TYR A 417 19.28 -11.44 -4.13
C TYR A 417 18.06 -10.97 -4.93
N LEU A 418 16.85 -11.08 -4.38
CA LEU A 418 15.62 -10.62 -5.02
C LEU A 418 15.69 -9.11 -5.33
N CYS A 419 16.14 -8.30 -4.39
CA CYS A 419 16.15 -6.84 -4.51
C CYS A 419 17.35 -6.34 -5.33
N TRP A 420 18.54 -6.89 -5.16
CA TRP A 420 19.80 -6.33 -5.65
C TRP A 420 20.65 -7.26 -6.53
N GLY A 421 20.21 -8.50 -6.76
CA GLY A 421 20.90 -9.43 -7.65
C GLY A 421 21.12 -8.85 -9.07
N ALA A 422 22.24 -9.21 -9.70
CA ALA A 422 22.65 -8.68 -11.00
C ALA A 422 21.79 -9.15 -12.19
N GLU A 423 21.01 -10.21 -12.02
CA GLU A 423 20.14 -10.76 -13.05
C GLU A 423 18.90 -9.89 -13.28
N LYS A 424 18.23 -10.06 -14.43
CA LYS A 424 16.97 -9.35 -14.71
C LYS A 424 15.93 -9.67 -13.62
N PRO A 425 15.06 -8.72 -13.23
CA PRO A 425 14.09 -8.96 -12.16
C PRO A 425 13.18 -10.17 -12.38
N ALA A 426 12.76 -10.44 -13.62
CA ALA A 426 11.98 -11.64 -13.94
C ALA A 426 12.71 -12.93 -13.50
N VAL A 427 13.98 -13.07 -13.90
CA VAL A 427 14.83 -14.21 -13.54
C VAL A 427 15.02 -14.33 -12.02
N ARG A 428 15.16 -13.21 -11.32
CA ARG A 428 15.31 -13.20 -9.85
C ARG A 428 14.03 -13.66 -9.15
N ILE A 429 12.87 -13.20 -9.61
CA ILE A 429 11.56 -13.65 -9.09
C ILE A 429 11.41 -15.16 -9.30
N ASP A 430 11.70 -15.67 -10.49
CA ASP A 430 11.57 -17.10 -10.80
C ASP A 430 12.53 -17.94 -9.96
N ARG A 431 13.79 -17.52 -9.82
CA ARG A 431 14.77 -18.25 -8.99
C ARG A 431 14.39 -18.27 -7.52
N VAL A 432 13.86 -17.18 -6.96
CA VAL A 432 13.38 -17.18 -5.57
C VAL A 432 12.14 -18.08 -5.39
N LEU A 433 11.32 -18.25 -6.44
CA LEU A 433 10.17 -19.16 -6.42
C LEU A 433 10.58 -20.64 -6.56
N GLU A 434 11.60 -20.93 -7.36
CA GLU A 434 11.88 -22.29 -7.85
C GLU A 434 13.17 -22.91 -7.27
N ASP A 435 14.22 -22.13 -7.01
CA ASP A 435 15.50 -22.62 -6.50
C ASP A 435 15.40 -22.91 -4.99
N GLU A 436 15.59 -24.17 -4.58
CA GLU A 436 15.54 -24.59 -3.17
C GLU A 436 16.51 -23.82 -2.26
N ARG A 437 17.59 -23.24 -2.81
CA ARG A 437 18.56 -22.46 -2.02
C ARG A 437 18.09 -21.04 -1.72
N LEU A 438 17.25 -20.47 -2.58
CA LEU A 438 16.73 -19.10 -2.47
C LEU A 438 15.26 -19.07 -2.03
N ARG A 439 14.59 -20.21 -2.04
CA ARG A 439 13.18 -20.32 -1.73
C ARG A 439 12.90 -20.11 -0.25
N VAL A 440 12.09 -19.08 0.04
CA VAL A 440 11.60 -18.81 1.39
C VAL A 440 10.16 -19.29 1.53
N LYS A 441 9.91 -20.11 2.55
CA LYS A 441 8.56 -20.66 2.79
C LYS A 441 7.58 -19.53 3.12
N GLY A 442 6.45 -19.51 2.41
CA GLY A 442 5.42 -18.48 2.57
C GLY A 442 5.69 -17.18 1.82
N LEU A 443 6.85 -17.01 1.18
CA LEU A 443 7.14 -15.86 0.32
C LEU A 443 6.42 -16.04 -1.02
N GLY A 444 5.35 -15.27 -1.22
CA GLY A 444 4.57 -15.26 -2.46
C GLY A 444 4.91 -14.08 -3.37
N GLU A 445 4.43 -14.15 -4.61
CA GLU A 445 4.66 -13.12 -5.65
C GLU A 445 4.29 -11.71 -5.16
N THR A 446 3.16 -11.56 -4.46
CA THR A 446 2.69 -10.25 -4.00
C THR A 446 3.68 -9.58 -3.04
N VAL A 447 4.27 -10.35 -2.13
CA VAL A 447 5.30 -9.84 -1.20
C VAL A 447 6.57 -9.49 -1.97
N MET A 448 7.00 -10.34 -2.90
CA MET A 448 8.17 -10.08 -3.73
C MET A 448 8.02 -8.81 -4.57
N LEU A 449 6.86 -8.61 -5.19
CA LEU A 449 6.57 -7.41 -5.97
C LEU A 449 6.49 -6.16 -5.09
N LYS A 450 5.97 -6.26 -3.85
CA LYS A 450 6.04 -5.15 -2.89
C LYS A 450 7.48 -4.81 -2.51
N MET A 451 8.32 -5.81 -2.24
CA MET A 451 9.75 -5.60 -1.96
C MET A 451 10.44 -4.90 -3.13
N LEU A 452 10.15 -5.33 -4.36
CA LEU A 452 10.68 -4.71 -5.58
C LEU A 452 10.16 -3.28 -5.81
N ALA A 453 8.88 -3.00 -5.53
CA ALA A 453 8.31 -1.65 -5.59
C ALA A 453 8.88 -0.73 -4.52
N VAL A 454 9.15 -1.25 -3.33
CA VAL A 454 9.82 -0.51 -2.26
C VAL A 454 11.27 -0.24 -2.62
N ALA A 455 12.04 -1.23 -3.08
CA ALA A 455 13.45 -1.07 -3.41
C ALA A 455 13.68 -0.24 -4.69
N HIS A 456 12.85 -0.46 -5.72
CA HIS A 456 12.95 0.11 -7.07
C HIS A 456 11.64 0.77 -7.52
N PRO A 457 11.21 1.88 -6.87
CA PRO A 457 9.95 2.57 -7.18
C PRO A 457 9.93 3.18 -8.59
N ASP A 458 11.10 3.42 -9.18
CA ASP A 458 11.29 3.84 -10.56
C ASP A 458 10.91 2.74 -11.57
N ARG A 459 10.88 1.48 -11.13
CA ARG A 459 10.67 0.33 -11.99
C ARG A 459 9.39 -0.42 -11.70
N PHE A 460 8.95 -0.51 -10.46
CA PHE A 460 7.81 -1.33 -10.07
C PHE A 460 6.65 -0.50 -9.51
N LEU A 461 5.43 -0.85 -9.94
CA LEU A 461 4.18 -0.25 -9.48
C LEU A 461 3.75 -0.81 -8.12
N THR A 462 2.90 -0.08 -7.40
CA THR A 462 2.24 -0.59 -6.18
C THR A 462 1.04 -1.50 -6.49
N VAL A 463 1.15 -2.29 -7.56
CA VAL A 463 0.21 -3.32 -7.99
C VAL A 463 0.95 -4.66 -7.98
N TYR A 464 0.59 -5.51 -7.03
CA TYR A 464 1.36 -6.72 -6.73
C TYR A 464 0.80 -8.02 -7.33
N PRO A 465 -0.52 -8.27 -7.31
CA PRO A 465 -1.06 -9.49 -7.91
C PRO A 465 -1.10 -9.39 -9.44
N TYR A 466 -0.78 -10.49 -10.14
CA TYR A 466 -0.91 -10.57 -11.59
C TYR A 466 -2.38 -10.81 -12.02
N ILE A 467 -3.00 -11.84 -11.43
CA ILE A 467 -4.41 -12.22 -11.63
C ILE A 467 -5.27 -11.82 -10.43
N GLY A 468 -6.59 -11.82 -10.63
CA GLY A 468 -7.57 -11.51 -9.59
C GLY A 468 -8.30 -10.19 -9.86
N PRO A 469 -9.30 -9.85 -9.02
CA PRO A 469 -10.17 -8.71 -9.25
C PRO A 469 -9.42 -7.37 -9.20
N MET A 470 -8.25 -7.32 -8.55
CA MET A 470 -7.35 -6.17 -8.46
C MET A 470 -5.96 -6.47 -9.08
N GLY A 471 -5.88 -7.43 -10.00
CA GLY A 471 -4.64 -7.85 -10.63
C GLY A 471 -4.26 -7.03 -11.86
N LYS A 472 -2.96 -7.03 -12.21
CA LYS A 472 -2.42 -6.36 -13.40
C LYS A 472 -3.15 -6.72 -14.69
N LEU A 473 -3.58 -7.98 -14.84
CA LEU A 473 -4.29 -8.43 -16.05
C LEU A 473 -5.60 -7.66 -16.28
N ARG A 474 -6.35 -7.37 -15.19
CA ARG A 474 -7.60 -6.60 -15.29
C ARG A 474 -7.31 -5.12 -15.57
N MET A 475 -6.26 -4.57 -14.96
CA MET A 475 -5.81 -3.19 -15.19
C MET A 475 -5.34 -2.97 -16.63
N LEU A 476 -4.65 -3.94 -17.22
CA LEU A 476 -4.29 -3.92 -18.64
C LEU A 476 -5.55 -3.87 -19.51
N LYS A 477 -6.56 -4.72 -19.21
CA LYS A 477 -7.84 -4.72 -19.92
C LYS A 477 -8.58 -3.38 -19.79
N ALA A 478 -8.64 -2.81 -18.58
CA ALA A 478 -9.28 -1.51 -18.31
C ALA A 478 -8.65 -0.37 -19.12
N LEU A 479 -7.33 -0.43 -19.33
CA LEU A 479 -6.60 0.53 -20.17
C LEU A 479 -6.58 0.17 -21.65
N GLY A 480 -7.29 -0.89 -22.08
CA GLY A 480 -7.32 -1.34 -23.47
C GLY A 480 -5.99 -1.92 -23.98
N LEU A 481 -5.13 -2.41 -23.08
CA LEU A 481 -3.82 -2.97 -23.38
C LEU A 481 -3.89 -4.49 -23.54
N GLU A 482 -3.13 -5.03 -24.49
CA GLU A 482 -3.01 -6.47 -24.68
C GLU A 482 -2.24 -7.10 -23.51
N ALA A 483 -2.71 -8.27 -23.08
CA ALA A 483 -2.03 -9.04 -22.03
C ALA A 483 -0.68 -9.56 -22.55
N PRO A 484 0.43 -9.31 -21.85
CA PRO A 484 1.74 -9.77 -22.30
C PRO A 484 1.85 -11.30 -22.21
N THR A 485 2.60 -11.88 -23.14
CA THR A 485 2.97 -13.30 -23.13
C THR A 485 4.36 -13.46 -22.51
N GLY A 486 4.54 -14.48 -21.68
CA GLY A 486 5.83 -14.81 -21.05
C GLY A 486 5.90 -16.30 -20.74
N ASP A 487 7.12 -16.83 -20.72
CA ASP A 487 7.38 -18.26 -20.50
C ASP A 487 7.50 -18.60 -19.01
N SER A 488 7.59 -17.57 -18.14
CA SER A 488 7.65 -17.71 -16.69
C SER A 488 6.75 -16.71 -15.95
N ARG A 489 6.54 -16.95 -14.65
CA ARG A 489 5.75 -16.06 -13.78
C ARG A 489 6.42 -14.70 -13.59
N GLY A 490 7.74 -14.70 -13.41
CA GLY A 490 8.55 -13.48 -13.33
C GLY A 490 8.46 -12.64 -14.60
N GLU A 491 8.49 -13.26 -15.78
CA GLU A 491 8.33 -12.57 -17.06
C GLU A 491 6.95 -11.94 -17.20
N LEU A 492 5.87 -12.68 -16.90
CA LEU A 492 4.51 -12.14 -16.92
C LEU A 492 4.33 -10.96 -15.97
N GLN A 493 4.86 -11.08 -14.74
CA GLN A 493 4.77 -10.03 -13.71
C GLN A 493 5.51 -8.75 -14.09
N VAL A 494 6.69 -8.87 -14.68
CA VAL A 494 7.52 -7.73 -15.12
C VAL A 494 6.96 -7.12 -16.39
N ALA A 495 6.60 -7.94 -17.39
CA ALA A 495 6.05 -7.44 -18.64
C ALA A 495 4.73 -6.68 -18.44
N ALA A 496 3.83 -7.18 -17.58
CA ALA A 496 2.59 -6.47 -17.27
C ALA A 496 2.82 -5.20 -16.45
N ASN A 497 3.80 -5.21 -15.56
CA ASN A 497 4.22 -4.00 -14.85
C ASN A 497 4.73 -2.93 -15.82
N ASP A 498 5.63 -3.33 -16.74
CA ASP A 498 6.27 -2.42 -17.69
C ASP A 498 5.23 -1.84 -18.68
N ALA A 499 4.29 -2.67 -19.16
CA ALA A 499 3.21 -2.22 -20.04
C ALA A 499 2.27 -1.20 -19.38
N LEU A 500 1.92 -1.41 -18.10
CA LEU A 500 1.11 -0.45 -17.34
C LEU A 500 1.88 0.87 -17.09
N ARG A 501 3.16 0.77 -16.73
CA ARG A 501 4.01 1.95 -16.53
C ARG A 501 4.21 2.77 -17.79
N GLU A 502 4.45 2.13 -18.92
CA GLU A 502 4.65 2.82 -20.20
C GLU A 502 3.49 3.76 -20.55
N VAL A 503 2.27 3.39 -20.14
CA VAL A 503 1.08 4.21 -20.35
C VAL A 503 0.88 5.27 -19.27
N LEU A 504 1.24 5.00 -18.02
CA LEU A 504 0.94 5.87 -16.88
C LEU A 504 2.06 6.83 -16.48
N ASP A 505 3.31 6.50 -16.79
CA ASP A 505 4.48 7.35 -16.48
C ASP A 505 4.31 8.81 -16.96
N PRO A 506 3.75 9.09 -18.17
CA PRO A 506 3.49 10.47 -18.61
C PRO A 506 2.50 11.26 -17.73
N HIS A 507 1.60 10.56 -17.02
CA HIS A 507 0.52 11.19 -16.24
C HIS A 507 0.81 11.24 -14.73
N PHE A 508 1.71 10.39 -14.23
CA PHE A 508 2.12 10.30 -12.82
C PHE A 508 3.65 10.29 -12.68
N PRO A 509 4.35 11.32 -13.16
CA PRO A 509 5.81 11.26 -13.29
C PRO A 509 6.49 11.09 -11.93
N GLY A 510 7.23 9.99 -11.77
CA GLY A 510 7.94 9.67 -10.52
C GLY A 510 7.07 9.20 -9.36
N ASP A 511 5.77 8.97 -9.60
CA ASP A 511 4.81 8.65 -8.56
C ASP A 511 4.13 7.27 -8.80
N PRO A 512 4.84 6.16 -8.53
CA PRO A 512 4.30 4.81 -8.68
C PRO A 512 3.16 4.51 -7.70
N LEU A 513 3.05 5.27 -6.60
CA LEU A 513 1.94 5.15 -5.66
C LEU A 513 0.68 5.75 -6.26
N GLY A 514 0.79 6.91 -6.92
CA GLY A 514 -0.29 7.52 -7.71
C GLY A 514 -0.74 6.66 -8.86
N MET A 515 0.20 6.09 -9.62
CA MET A 515 -0.13 5.12 -10.67
C MET A 515 -0.91 3.93 -10.12
N GLY A 516 -0.47 3.36 -9.00
CA GLY A 516 -1.17 2.24 -8.38
C GLY A 516 -2.56 2.63 -7.86
N GLN A 517 -2.70 3.77 -7.17
CA GLN A 517 -3.99 4.26 -6.70
C GLN A 517 -4.94 4.59 -7.86
N PHE A 518 -4.43 5.20 -8.92
CA PHE A 518 -5.18 5.43 -10.16
C PHE A 518 -5.65 4.11 -10.78
N LEU A 519 -4.79 3.10 -10.89
CA LEU A 519 -5.17 1.81 -11.44
C LEU A 519 -6.22 1.07 -10.59
N TYR A 520 -6.09 1.13 -9.26
CA TYR A 520 -7.10 0.57 -8.37
C TYR A 520 -8.41 1.36 -8.44
N TRP A 521 -8.35 2.69 -8.57
CA TRP A 521 -9.50 3.55 -8.79
C TRP A 521 -10.16 3.29 -10.14
N LEU A 522 -9.39 3.16 -11.22
CA LEU A 522 -9.89 2.91 -12.57
C LEU A 522 -10.59 1.56 -12.66
N VAL A 523 -9.99 0.50 -12.10
CA VAL A 523 -10.63 -0.82 -12.05
C VAL A 523 -11.81 -0.86 -11.06
N ALA A 524 -11.82 0.01 -10.05
CA ALA A 524 -12.99 0.20 -9.19
C ALA A 524 -14.10 0.98 -9.87
N ARG A 525 -13.74 1.96 -10.71
CA ARG A 525 -14.64 2.72 -11.56
C ARG A 525 -15.27 1.82 -12.61
N ASP A 526 -14.51 0.93 -13.25
CA ASP A 526 -15.05 -0.11 -14.15
C ASP A 526 -15.94 -1.15 -13.42
N GLU A 527 -16.02 -1.13 -12.08
CA GLU A 527 -17.04 -1.87 -11.31
C GLU A 527 -18.31 -1.02 -11.04
N ASP A 528 -18.22 0.32 -11.10
CA ASP A 528 -19.30 1.28 -10.85
C ASP A 528 -19.88 1.92 -12.13
N GLU A 529 -19.12 1.98 -13.23
CA GLU A 529 -19.63 2.03 -14.59
C GLU A 529 -20.00 0.59 -14.98
N PRO A 530 -21.27 0.31 -15.31
CA PRO A 530 -21.60 -1.01 -15.84
C PRO A 530 -20.71 -1.24 -17.06
N ASP A 531 -19.88 -2.30 -16.99
CA ASP A 531 -19.12 -2.89 -18.09
C ASP A 531 -19.85 -2.56 -19.40
N GLY A 532 -19.21 -1.70 -20.20
CA GLY A 532 -19.92 -0.91 -21.20
C GLY A 532 -20.86 -1.77 -22.02
N ALA A 533 -22.16 -1.47 -21.97
CA ALA A 533 -23.22 -1.97 -22.84
C ALA A 533 -22.88 -3.22 -23.68
N ASP A 534 -22.43 -4.29 -23.03
CA ASP A 534 -22.80 -5.64 -23.38
C ASP A 534 -24.06 -5.87 -22.53
N GLY A 535 -25.19 -5.43 -23.07
CA GLY A 535 -26.48 -5.57 -22.41
C GLY A 535 -26.74 -7.04 -22.08
N ASP A 536 -26.91 -7.34 -20.78
CA ASP A 536 -27.97 -8.23 -20.26
C ASP A 536 -27.83 -8.62 -18.77
N ALA A 537 -26.75 -8.28 -18.05
CA ALA A 537 -26.63 -8.67 -16.64
C ALA A 537 -27.30 -7.63 -15.71
N ASP A 538 -28.47 -7.96 -15.16
CA ASP A 538 -29.11 -7.28 -14.03
C ASP A 538 -28.90 -8.12 -12.75
N PRO A 539 -27.80 -7.94 -11.99
CA PRO A 539 -27.47 -8.85 -10.88
C PRO A 539 -28.49 -8.84 -9.75
N LEU A 540 -29.17 -7.71 -9.55
CA LEU A 540 -30.22 -7.58 -8.55
C LEU A 540 -31.55 -8.19 -9.07
N GLY A 541 -31.77 -8.19 -10.39
CA GLY A 541 -32.89 -8.88 -11.04
C GLY A 541 -32.69 -10.38 -11.01
N GLU A 542 -31.48 -10.85 -11.30
CA GLU A 542 -31.08 -12.26 -11.13
C GLU A 542 -31.27 -12.72 -9.69
N VAL A 543 -30.90 -11.89 -8.70
CA VAL A 543 -31.14 -12.20 -7.28
C VAL A 543 -32.63 -12.21 -6.95
N ALA A 544 -33.41 -11.26 -7.45
CA ALA A 544 -34.86 -11.23 -7.24
C ALA A 544 -35.53 -12.50 -7.81
N ASP A 545 -35.16 -12.88 -9.03
CA ASP A 545 -35.63 -14.08 -9.73
C ASP A 545 -35.22 -15.37 -9.01
N GLU A 546 -33.98 -15.43 -8.53
CA GLU A 546 -33.46 -16.58 -7.80
C GLU A 546 -34.17 -16.74 -6.44
N LEU A 547 -34.36 -15.64 -5.73
CA LEU A 547 -35.00 -15.61 -4.42
C LEU A 547 -36.53 -15.67 -4.52
N LEU A 548 -37.08 -15.63 -5.73
CA LEU A 548 -38.52 -15.64 -6.03
C LEU A 548 -39.24 -14.52 -5.28
N VAL A 549 -38.68 -13.31 -5.31
CA VAL A 549 -39.27 -12.10 -4.73
C VAL A 549 -39.35 -11.01 -5.79
N ASP A 550 -40.21 -10.02 -5.56
CA ASP A 550 -40.33 -8.90 -6.47
C ASP A 550 -39.04 -8.07 -6.49
N ARG A 551 -38.66 -7.61 -7.68
CA ARG A 551 -37.48 -6.76 -7.85
C ARG A 551 -37.58 -5.47 -7.01
N GLU A 552 -38.76 -4.87 -6.95
CA GLU A 552 -39.03 -3.67 -6.14
C GLU A 552 -38.69 -3.89 -4.66
N PHE A 553 -38.93 -5.09 -4.12
CA PHE A 553 -38.56 -5.40 -2.74
C PHE A 553 -37.04 -5.46 -2.54
N VAL A 554 -36.29 -5.99 -3.50
CA VAL A 554 -34.82 -6.00 -3.44
C VAL A 554 -34.28 -4.57 -3.49
N ASP A 555 -34.83 -3.74 -4.37
CA ASP A 555 -34.47 -2.32 -4.47
C ASP A 555 -34.77 -1.56 -3.17
N ASP A 556 -35.93 -1.80 -2.56
CA ASP A 556 -36.29 -1.23 -1.25
C ASP A 556 -35.29 -1.62 -0.17
N ILE A 557 -34.86 -2.89 -0.12
CA ILE A 557 -33.84 -3.34 0.84
C ILE A 557 -32.52 -2.60 0.62
N VAL A 558 -32.11 -2.43 -0.63
CA VAL A 558 -30.88 -1.70 -0.98
C VAL A 558 -31.01 -0.24 -0.55
N ALA A 559 -32.14 0.41 -0.79
CA ALA A 559 -32.39 1.79 -0.34
C ALA A 559 -32.36 1.93 1.20
N LEU A 560 -32.88 0.94 1.94
CA LEU A 560 -32.78 0.89 3.41
C LEU A 560 -31.33 0.73 3.88
N LEU A 561 -30.54 -0.07 3.18
CA LEU A 561 -29.10 -0.20 3.44
C LEU A 561 -28.35 1.09 3.08
N GLU A 562 -28.69 1.76 1.99
CA GLU A 562 -28.02 3.01 1.61
C GLU A 562 -28.29 4.13 2.61
N SER A 563 -29.50 4.20 3.16
CA SER A 563 -29.91 5.25 4.11
C SER A 563 -29.31 5.08 5.51
N LYS A 564 -29.44 3.89 6.14
CA LYS A 564 -28.90 3.66 7.50
C LYS A 564 -27.62 2.86 7.54
N LYS A 565 -27.19 2.22 6.46
CA LYS A 565 -26.05 1.29 6.42
C LYS A 565 -26.27 0.01 7.22
N GLN A 566 -27.46 -0.21 7.79
CA GLN A 566 -27.75 -1.43 8.54
C GLN A 566 -29.24 -1.81 8.58
N ILE A 567 -29.49 -3.10 8.37
CA ILE A 567 -30.83 -3.70 8.43
C ILE A 567 -30.82 -4.98 9.27
N VAL A 568 -32.00 -5.36 9.77
CA VAL A 568 -32.26 -6.66 10.39
C VAL A 568 -33.45 -7.31 9.69
N LEU A 569 -33.22 -8.46 9.08
CA LEU A 569 -34.26 -9.32 8.53
C LEU A 569 -34.82 -10.17 9.67
N TYR A 570 -36.12 -10.09 9.94
CA TYR A 570 -36.72 -10.79 11.09
C TYR A 570 -37.99 -11.55 10.76
N GLY A 571 -38.16 -12.71 11.39
CA GLY A 571 -39.34 -13.55 11.20
C GLY A 571 -39.16 -14.97 11.73
N PRO A 572 -40.14 -15.87 11.54
CA PRO A 572 -40.08 -17.27 11.95
C PRO A 572 -38.87 -18.00 11.37
N PRO A 573 -38.42 -19.12 11.96
CA PRO A 573 -37.39 -19.96 11.37
C PRO A 573 -37.84 -20.50 10.00
N GLY A 574 -36.88 -20.80 9.13
CA GLY A 574 -37.17 -21.39 7.81
C GLY A 574 -37.78 -20.45 6.76
N THR A 575 -37.74 -19.13 6.98
CA THR A 575 -38.24 -18.13 6.02
C THR A 575 -37.19 -17.59 5.05
N GLY A 576 -36.00 -18.20 5.01
CA GLY A 576 -34.97 -17.84 4.02
C GLY A 576 -34.18 -16.56 4.33
N LYS A 577 -34.32 -15.94 5.51
CA LYS A 577 -33.60 -14.71 5.92
C LYS A 577 -32.09 -14.77 5.68
N THR A 578 -31.43 -15.81 6.20
CA THR A 578 -29.98 -16.01 6.05
C THR A 578 -29.59 -16.28 4.59
N TYR A 579 -30.44 -16.99 3.84
CA TYR A 579 -30.23 -17.22 2.42
C TYR A 579 -30.32 -15.90 1.63
N PHE A 580 -31.39 -15.13 1.83
CA PHE A 580 -31.59 -13.81 1.24
C PHE A 580 -30.41 -12.87 1.56
N ALA A 581 -30.05 -12.72 2.84
CA ALA A 581 -28.94 -11.86 3.26
C ALA A 581 -27.63 -12.22 2.55
N ARG A 582 -27.33 -13.52 2.41
CA ARG A 582 -26.10 -13.99 1.74
C ARG A 582 -26.13 -13.77 0.24
N ARG A 583 -27.26 -13.97 -0.43
CA ARG A 583 -27.37 -13.76 -1.89
C ARG A 583 -27.35 -12.28 -2.23
N LEU A 584 -28.06 -11.45 -1.48
CA LEU A 584 -28.00 -9.99 -1.63
C LEU A 584 -26.58 -9.46 -1.36
N ALA A 585 -25.94 -9.86 -0.26
CA ALA A 585 -24.57 -9.44 0.03
C ALA A 585 -23.58 -9.86 -1.06
N ARG A 586 -23.77 -11.04 -1.67
CA ARG A 586 -22.94 -11.52 -2.78
C ARG A 586 -23.16 -10.73 -4.07
N ALA A 587 -24.40 -10.33 -4.38
CA ALA A 587 -24.69 -9.52 -5.55
C ALA A 587 -24.16 -8.08 -5.39
N LEU A 588 -24.32 -7.49 -4.21
CA LEU A 588 -23.82 -6.15 -3.92
C LEU A 588 -22.30 -6.10 -3.77
N VAL A 589 -21.69 -7.16 -3.23
CA VAL A 589 -20.24 -7.26 -3.00
C VAL A 589 -19.78 -8.67 -3.41
N PRO A 590 -19.34 -8.88 -4.67
CA PRO A 590 -18.89 -10.19 -5.19
C PRO A 590 -17.60 -10.74 -4.58
N ASP A 591 -16.81 -9.91 -3.89
CA ASP A 591 -15.58 -10.27 -3.19
C ASP A 591 -15.81 -10.80 -1.76
N ALA A 592 -15.49 -12.09 -1.51
CA ALA A 592 -15.80 -12.80 -0.27
C ALA A 592 -15.11 -12.18 0.95
N GLU A 593 -13.94 -11.59 0.71
CA GLU A 593 -13.12 -10.95 1.72
C GLU A 593 -13.70 -9.62 2.22
N ARG A 594 -14.65 -9.04 1.48
CA ARG A 594 -15.40 -7.82 1.84
C ARG A 594 -16.81 -8.12 2.35
N ARG A 595 -17.20 -9.39 2.42
CA ARG A 595 -18.52 -9.81 2.95
C ARG A 595 -18.48 -10.90 4.02
N PRO A 596 -17.76 -10.72 5.14
CA PRO A 596 -17.67 -11.73 6.17
C PRO A 596 -19.06 -12.03 6.78
N ILE A 597 -19.26 -13.30 7.12
CA ILE A 597 -20.46 -13.79 7.80
C ILE A 597 -20.05 -14.21 9.21
N VAL A 598 -20.72 -13.66 10.21
CA VAL A 598 -20.52 -13.98 11.62
C VAL A 598 -21.84 -14.47 12.19
N GLN A 599 -21.82 -15.53 12.98
CA GLN A 599 -23.01 -16.01 13.70
C GLN A 599 -22.88 -15.66 15.18
N PHE A 600 -23.91 -15.04 15.74
CA PHE A 600 -23.96 -14.70 17.16
C PHE A 600 -24.48 -15.87 18.00
N HIS A 601 -23.87 -16.04 19.17
CA HIS A 601 -24.23 -17.05 20.14
C HIS A 601 -24.23 -16.45 21.57
N PRO A 602 -24.84 -17.12 22.56
CA PRO A 602 -24.96 -16.56 23.92
C PRO A 602 -23.64 -16.14 24.57
N SER A 603 -22.54 -16.80 24.20
CA SER A 603 -21.19 -16.50 24.70
C SER A 603 -20.43 -15.44 23.91
N THR A 604 -20.97 -14.89 22.81
CA THR A 604 -20.25 -13.92 21.97
C THR A 604 -19.97 -12.65 22.77
N SER A 605 -18.71 -12.23 22.81
CA SER A 605 -18.29 -11.03 23.53
C SER A 605 -17.63 -9.98 22.63
N TYR A 606 -17.32 -8.82 23.20
CA TYR A 606 -16.60 -7.75 22.52
C TYR A 606 -15.25 -8.21 21.96
N GLU A 607 -14.55 -9.04 22.74
CA GLU A 607 -13.24 -9.60 22.42
C GLU A 607 -13.28 -10.58 21.23
N ASP A 608 -14.43 -11.19 20.96
CA ASP A 608 -14.64 -12.07 19.82
C ASP A 608 -15.00 -11.28 18.56
N PHE A 609 -15.76 -10.19 18.70
CA PHE A 609 -16.34 -9.45 17.57
C PHE A 609 -15.45 -8.31 17.08
N PHE A 610 -14.76 -7.60 17.97
CA PHE A 610 -14.01 -6.40 17.64
C PHE A 610 -12.52 -6.49 17.96
N GLU A 611 -12.11 -6.54 19.23
CA GLU A 611 -10.69 -6.75 19.59
C GLU A 611 -10.56 -7.25 21.03
N GLY A 612 -9.58 -8.12 21.30
CA GLY A 612 -9.33 -8.63 22.64
C GLY A 612 -8.01 -9.36 22.80
N TYR A 613 -7.52 -9.45 24.04
CA TYR A 613 -6.28 -10.15 24.36
C TYR A 613 -6.47 -11.67 24.26
N ARG A 614 -5.63 -12.32 23.45
CA ARG A 614 -5.57 -13.78 23.33
C ARG A 614 -4.19 -14.28 23.77
N PRO A 615 -4.14 -15.39 24.52
CA PRO A 615 -2.87 -16.00 24.85
C PRO A 615 -2.24 -16.62 23.60
N GLU A 616 -0.97 -16.33 23.39
CA GLU A 616 -0.10 -16.91 22.38
C GLU A 616 1.17 -17.42 23.05
N THR A 617 1.52 -18.66 22.74
CA THR A 617 2.80 -19.21 23.16
C THR A 617 3.90 -18.64 22.26
N ASP A 618 4.91 -18.01 22.85
CA ASP A 618 6.11 -17.60 22.14
C ASP A 618 7.03 -18.80 21.83
N ALA A 619 8.13 -18.54 21.12
CA ALA A 619 9.06 -19.57 20.67
C ALA A 619 9.75 -20.32 21.84
N ASP A 620 9.80 -19.71 23.03
CA ASP A 620 10.41 -20.27 24.24
C ASP A 620 9.40 -21.04 25.10
N GLY A 621 8.15 -21.19 24.63
CA GLY A 621 7.09 -21.88 25.36
C GLY A 621 6.40 -21.02 26.41
N ALA A 622 6.70 -19.72 26.50
CA ALA A 622 6.08 -18.82 27.46
C ALA A 622 4.76 -18.25 26.91
N MET A 623 3.75 -18.19 27.78
CA MET A 623 2.42 -17.71 27.44
C MET A 623 2.40 -16.17 27.51
N THR A 624 2.27 -15.53 26.35
CA THR A 624 2.16 -14.07 26.21
C THR A 624 0.74 -13.69 25.79
N TYR A 625 0.23 -12.53 26.22
CA TYR A 625 -1.08 -12.05 25.75
C TYR A 625 -0.89 -11.04 24.62
N ARG A 626 -1.49 -11.30 23.46
CA ARG A 626 -1.49 -10.37 22.33
C ARG A 626 -2.90 -9.89 22.01
N LEU A 627 -3.03 -8.59 21.76
CA LEU A 627 -4.28 -8.01 21.28
C LEU A 627 -4.54 -8.51 19.85
N ARG A 628 -5.65 -9.22 19.66
CA ARG A 628 -6.12 -9.73 18.37
C ARG A 628 -7.34 -8.94 17.92
N ARG A 629 -7.36 -8.58 16.64
CA ARG A 629 -8.53 -8.00 15.98
C ARG A 629 -9.56 -9.10 15.70
N GLY A 630 -10.81 -8.77 15.91
CA GLY A 630 -11.97 -9.57 15.56
C GLY A 630 -12.54 -9.16 14.19
N PRO A 631 -13.60 -9.85 13.73
CA PRO A 631 -14.13 -9.70 12.37
C PRO A 631 -14.50 -8.26 11.99
N LEU A 632 -15.05 -7.47 12.93
CA LEU A 632 -15.43 -6.08 12.62
C LEU A 632 -14.22 -5.17 12.48
N ALA A 633 -13.22 -5.30 13.35
CA ALA A 633 -12.00 -4.51 13.24
C ALA A 633 -11.23 -4.83 11.95
N GLU A 634 -11.20 -6.11 11.54
CA GLU A 634 -10.60 -6.51 10.27
C GLU A 634 -11.36 -5.96 9.07
N LEU A 635 -12.70 -6.01 9.08
CA LEU A 635 -13.52 -5.46 8.00
C LEU A 635 -13.40 -3.94 7.90
N ALA A 636 -13.39 -3.24 9.03
CA ALA A 636 -13.24 -1.79 9.07
C ALA A 636 -11.87 -1.36 8.53
N GLU A 637 -10.79 -2.08 8.86
CA GLU A 637 -9.47 -1.79 8.31
C GLU A 637 -9.42 -1.99 6.79
N ARG A 638 -10.06 -3.06 6.30
CA ARG A 638 -10.20 -3.30 4.85
C ARG A 638 -10.94 -2.16 4.16
N ALA A 639 -12.05 -1.72 4.75
CA ALA A 639 -12.82 -0.58 4.23
C ALA A 639 -11.99 0.72 4.21
N LYS A 640 -11.17 0.98 5.25
CA LYS A 640 -10.25 2.14 5.25
C LYS A 640 -9.19 2.06 4.15
N SER A 641 -8.72 0.86 3.82
CA SER A 641 -7.76 0.65 2.74
C SER A 641 -8.36 0.67 1.32
N ALA A 642 -9.70 0.68 1.21
CA ALA A 642 -10.43 0.70 -0.05
C ALA A 642 -11.65 1.66 0.04
N PRO A 643 -11.40 2.97 0.24
CA PRO A 643 -12.47 3.96 0.38
C PRO A 643 -13.35 4.01 -0.86
N GLY A 644 -14.67 4.17 -0.65
CA GLY A 644 -15.67 4.19 -1.72
C GLY A 644 -16.20 2.81 -2.12
N ARG A 645 -15.63 1.71 -1.61
CA ARG A 645 -16.10 0.35 -1.90
C ARG A 645 -16.94 -0.22 -0.78
N ARG A 646 -18.12 -0.73 -1.12
CA ARG A 646 -19.04 -1.38 -0.16
C ARG A 646 -18.40 -2.61 0.48
N HIS A 647 -18.55 -2.71 1.79
CA HIS A 647 -18.20 -3.86 2.62
C HIS A 647 -19.46 -4.27 3.39
N ILE A 648 -19.80 -5.56 3.43
CA ILE A 648 -21.05 -6.02 4.05
C ILE A 648 -20.77 -7.07 5.11
N MET A 649 -21.02 -6.77 6.38
CA MET A 649 -21.02 -7.80 7.41
C MET A 649 -22.42 -8.42 7.55
N VAL A 650 -22.52 -9.73 7.31
CA VAL A 650 -23.73 -10.48 7.62
C VAL A 650 -23.63 -11.01 9.05
N ILE A 651 -24.56 -10.62 9.92
CA ILE A 651 -24.64 -11.07 11.31
C ILE A 651 -25.83 -12.01 11.45
N ASP A 652 -25.56 -13.30 11.44
CA ASP A 652 -26.59 -14.33 11.58
C ASP A 652 -26.98 -14.51 13.05
N GLU A 653 -28.27 -14.72 13.32
CA GLU A 653 -28.81 -14.90 14.68
C GLU A 653 -28.47 -13.75 15.63
N ILE A 654 -28.59 -12.51 15.15
CA ILE A 654 -28.11 -11.31 15.84
C ILE A 654 -28.66 -11.20 17.27
N ASN A 655 -29.89 -11.65 17.52
CA ASN A 655 -30.49 -11.61 18.85
C ASN A 655 -29.89 -12.62 19.85
N ARG A 656 -29.18 -13.66 19.40
CA ARG A 656 -28.66 -14.72 20.29
C ARG A 656 -27.48 -14.30 21.17
N ALA A 657 -26.90 -13.13 20.94
CA ALA A 657 -25.88 -12.54 21.81
C ALA A 657 -26.45 -11.34 22.59
N ASN A 658 -25.80 -10.97 23.69
CA ASN A 658 -26.05 -9.68 24.33
C ASN A 658 -25.37 -8.58 23.50
N LEU A 659 -26.09 -7.97 22.56
CA LEU A 659 -25.53 -6.97 21.66
C LEU A 659 -24.88 -5.78 22.36
N PRO A 660 -25.47 -5.15 23.41
CA PRO A 660 -24.79 -4.09 24.15
C PRO A 660 -23.40 -4.53 24.66
N LYS A 661 -23.27 -5.78 25.12
CA LYS A 661 -21.98 -6.35 25.55
C LYS A 661 -21.05 -6.67 24.38
N ALA A 662 -21.58 -7.20 23.28
CA ALA A 662 -20.78 -7.60 22.12
C ALA A 662 -20.28 -6.41 21.28
N LEU A 663 -21.06 -5.32 21.23
CA LEU A 663 -20.73 -4.11 20.47
C LEU A 663 -20.09 -3.02 21.33
N GLY A 664 -20.35 -3.00 22.64
CA GLY A 664 -19.77 -2.01 23.56
C GLY A 664 -19.97 -0.58 23.06
N GLU A 665 -18.88 0.16 22.97
CA GLU A 665 -18.79 1.53 22.47
C GLU A 665 -19.11 1.67 20.97
N LEU A 666 -18.97 0.59 20.19
CA LEU A 666 -19.24 0.58 18.75
C LEU A 666 -20.73 0.76 18.44
N LEU A 667 -21.59 0.48 19.42
CA LEU A 667 -23.02 0.74 19.29
C LEU A 667 -23.27 2.23 18.98
N PHE A 668 -22.44 3.15 19.49
CA PHE A 668 -22.51 4.59 19.18
C PHE A 668 -22.15 4.87 17.72
N LEU A 669 -21.13 4.21 17.19
CA LEU A 669 -20.64 4.39 15.82
C LEU A 669 -21.61 3.91 14.74
N LEU A 670 -22.60 3.07 15.08
CA LEU A 670 -23.67 2.72 14.14
C LEU A 670 -24.50 3.94 13.72
N GLU A 671 -24.51 5.01 14.53
CA GLU A 671 -25.25 6.25 14.28
C GLU A 671 -24.32 7.43 13.93
N TYR A 672 -23.17 7.54 14.60
CA TYR A 672 -22.21 8.63 14.44
C TYR A 672 -20.87 8.10 13.89
N ARG A 673 -20.87 7.71 12.60
CA ARG A 673 -19.73 7.03 11.96
C ARG A 673 -18.48 7.90 11.82
N ASP A 674 -18.66 9.21 11.62
CA ASP A 674 -17.58 10.20 11.45
C ASP A 674 -17.06 10.75 12.78
N THR A 675 -17.43 10.13 13.91
CA THR A 675 -17.00 10.58 15.24
C THR A 675 -16.00 9.59 15.83
N PRO A 676 -14.74 9.98 16.05
CA PRO A 676 -13.76 9.10 16.65
C PRO A 676 -14.10 8.80 18.11
N ILE A 677 -14.08 7.53 18.48
CA ILE A 677 -14.25 7.08 19.87
C ILE A 677 -13.00 6.37 20.37
N ARG A 678 -12.79 6.39 21.68
CA ARG A 678 -11.72 5.61 22.32
C ARG A 678 -12.23 4.20 22.61
N THR A 679 -11.50 3.19 22.14
CA THR A 679 -11.89 1.79 22.37
C THR A 679 -11.32 1.25 23.68
N LEU A 680 -11.92 0.17 24.19
CA LEU A 680 -11.58 -0.45 25.48
C LEU A 680 -10.10 -0.85 25.58
N TYR A 681 -9.53 -1.36 24.49
CA TYR A 681 -8.16 -1.90 24.48
C TYR A 681 -7.13 -0.95 23.85
N ARG A 682 -7.56 0.11 23.15
CA ARG A 682 -6.68 1.09 22.50
C ARG A 682 -7.19 2.53 22.71
N PRO A 683 -7.14 3.04 23.95
CA PRO A 683 -7.65 4.39 24.25
C PRO A 683 -6.83 5.52 23.59
N ASP A 684 -5.58 5.26 23.23
CA ASP A 684 -4.66 6.21 22.59
C ASP A 684 -4.76 6.19 21.05
N GLU A 685 -5.51 5.25 20.47
CA GLU A 685 -5.74 5.13 19.03
C GLU A 685 -7.26 5.20 18.75
N PRO A 686 -7.79 6.40 18.45
CA PRO A 686 -9.23 6.56 18.23
C PRO A 686 -9.73 5.73 17.04
N PHE A 687 -10.90 5.11 17.21
CA PHE A 687 -11.55 4.31 16.20
C PHE A 687 -12.79 5.00 15.64
N GLU A 688 -12.92 4.94 14.32
CA GLU A 688 -14.07 5.36 13.54
C GLU A 688 -14.51 4.19 12.66
N LEU A 689 -15.83 4.02 12.52
CA LEU A 689 -16.44 2.98 11.70
C LEU A 689 -16.67 3.54 10.30
N PRO A 690 -16.00 3.01 9.25
CA PRO A 690 -16.12 3.57 7.90
C PRO A 690 -17.56 3.57 7.38
N ALA A 691 -17.93 4.62 6.63
CA ALA A 691 -19.25 4.77 6.03
C ALA A 691 -19.59 3.63 5.05
N ASP A 692 -18.56 3.02 4.45
CA ASP A 692 -18.68 1.94 3.48
C ASP A 692 -18.95 0.56 4.09
N VAL A 693 -18.97 0.43 5.44
CA VAL A 693 -19.28 -0.83 6.13
C VAL A 693 -20.77 -0.94 6.44
N TRP A 694 -21.45 -1.85 5.77
CA TRP A 694 -22.88 -2.10 5.94
C TRP A 694 -23.13 -3.39 6.74
N PHE A 695 -24.26 -3.46 7.43
CA PHE A 695 -24.64 -4.63 8.23
C PHE A 695 -25.98 -5.21 7.78
N ILE A 696 -26.01 -6.53 7.60
CA ILE A 696 -27.25 -7.29 7.39
C ILE A 696 -27.38 -8.29 8.52
N GLY A 697 -28.24 -7.99 9.49
CA GLY A 697 -28.58 -8.90 10.59
C GLY A 697 -29.72 -9.85 10.20
N THR A 698 -29.71 -11.08 10.73
CA THR A 698 -30.87 -11.98 10.69
C THR A 698 -31.35 -12.26 12.11
N MET A 699 -32.66 -12.36 12.31
CA MET A 699 -33.26 -12.57 13.62
C MET A 699 -34.44 -13.54 13.56
N ASN A 700 -34.36 -14.63 14.31
CA ASN A 700 -35.50 -15.53 14.51
C ASN A 700 -36.42 -15.01 15.61
N THR A 701 -37.71 -14.87 15.30
CA THR A 701 -38.71 -14.37 16.25
C THR A 701 -39.37 -15.44 17.12
N ALA A 702 -39.18 -16.72 16.78
CA ALA A 702 -39.74 -17.84 17.53
C ALA A 702 -39.01 -18.11 18.86
N ASP A 703 -37.77 -17.63 19.00
CA ASP A 703 -36.96 -17.79 20.21
C ASP A 703 -37.51 -16.91 21.35
N ARG A 704 -38.52 -17.43 22.08
CA ARG A 704 -39.23 -16.72 23.19
C ARG A 704 -38.32 -16.26 24.32
N SER A 705 -37.16 -16.89 24.52
CA SER A 705 -36.17 -16.56 25.55
C SER A 705 -35.37 -15.27 25.29
N ILE A 706 -35.56 -14.65 24.12
CA ILE A 706 -34.73 -13.54 23.60
C ILE A 706 -35.61 -12.40 23.01
N ALA A 707 -36.92 -12.42 23.28
CA ALA A 707 -37.94 -11.63 22.58
C ALA A 707 -37.90 -10.09 22.78
N LEU A 708 -36.94 -9.55 23.53
CA LEU A 708 -36.77 -8.10 23.68
C LEU A 708 -35.45 -7.67 23.05
N VAL A 709 -35.50 -7.38 21.74
CA VAL A 709 -34.48 -6.53 21.10
C VAL A 709 -34.47 -5.19 21.83
N ASP A 710 -33.30 -4.81 22.36
CA ASP A 710 -33.11 -3.56 23.08
C ASP A 710 -33.62 -2.36 22.25
N ALA A 711 -34.28 -1.40 22.90
CA ALA A 711 -34.80 -0.19 22.26
C ALA A 711 -33.69 0.59 21.54
N ALA A 712 -32.45 0.52 22.04
CA ALA A 712 -31.28 1.12 21.41
C ALA A 712 -30.98 0.53 20.02
N LEU A 713 -31.18 -0.77 19.82
CA LEU A 713 -30.97 -1.44 18.54
C LEU A 713 -32.08 -1.11 17.54
N ARG A 714 -33.33 -1.08 18.00
CA ARG A 714 -34.48 -0.68 17.16
C ARG A 714 -34.31 0.71 16.56
N ARG A 715 -33.61 1.61 17.24
CA ARG A 715 -33.29 2.94 16.70
C ARG A 715 -32.25 2.89 15.56
N ARG A 716 -31.26 2.00 15.69
CA ARG A 716 -30.05 1.98 14.85
C ARG A 716 -30.18 1.14 13.60
N PHE A 717 -31.06 0.14 13.57
CA PHE A 717 -31.31 -0.71 12.41
C PHE A 717 -32.69 -0.45 11.78
N HIS A 718 -32.83 -0.66 10.47
CA HIS A 718 -34.15 -0.89 9.87
C HIS A 718 -34.56 -2.36 10.05
N PHE A 719 -35.80 -2.61 10.47
CA PHE A 719 -36.32 -3.96 10.67
C PHE A 719 -37.22 -4.34 9.50
N VAL A 720 -36.84 -5.40 8.78
CA VAL A 720 -37.55 -5.86 7.59
C VAL A 720 -38.22 -7.21 7.86
N PRO A 721 -39.56 -7.31 7.75
CA PRO A 721 -40.30 -8.51 8.10
C PRO A 721 -40.20 -9.61 7.03
N PHE A 722 -39.98 -10.85 7.46
CA PHE A 722 -39.91 -12.07 6.63
C PHE A 722 -40.93 -13.11 7.14
N PHE A 723 -42.21 -12.87 6.87
CA PHE A 723 -43.33 -13.72 7.29
C PHE A 723 -43.96 -14.48 6.11
N PRO A 724 -44.12 -15.81 6.17
CA PRO A 724 -44.62 -16.62 5.04
C PRO A 724 -45.92 -16.15 4.39
N ASN A 725 -46.87 -15.61 5.15
CA ASN A 725 -48.19 -15.22 4.64
C ASN A 725 -48.37 -13.70 4.48
N HIS A 726 -47.32 -12.90 4.68
CA HIS A 726 -47.43 -11.43 4.71
C HIS A 726 -46.32 -10.74 3.91
N GLY A 727 -46.67 -9.59 3.33
CA GLY A 727 -45.71 -8.73 2.65
C GLY A 727 -44.98 -9.45 1.49
N PRO A 728 -43.70 -9.09 1.23
CA PRO A 728 -42.95 -9.58 0.07
C PRO A 728 -42.68 -11.10 0.05
N MET A 729 -42.83 -11.77 1.20
CA MET A 729 -42.61 -13.21 1.34
C MET A 729 -43.89 -14.04 1.11
N ALA A 730 -45.04 -13.38 1.00
CA ALA A 730 -46.32 -14.05 0.71
C ALA A 730 -46.26 -14.80 -0.63
N GLY A 731 -46.72 -16.05 -0.63
CA GLY A 731 -46.74 -16.90 -1.84
C GLY A 731 -45.36 -17.39 -2.30
N LEU A 732 -44.30 -17.22 -1.50
CA LEU A 732 -42.96 -17.69 -1.86
C LEU A 732 -42.91 -19.20 -2.09
N LEU A 733 -43.60 -19.98 -1.23
CA LEU A 733 -43.68 -21.44 -1.38
C LEU A 733 -44.39 -21.81 -2.69
N ASP A 734 -45.52 -21.16 -2.99
CA ASP A 734 -46.30 -21.41 -4.21
C ASP A 734 -45.47 -21.12 -5.47
N ARG A 735 -44.75 -19.98 -5.49
CA ARG A 735 -43.83 -19.64 -6.58
C ARG A 735 -42.73 -20.67 -6.75
N TRP A 736 -42.19 -21.18 -5.64
CA TRP A 736 -41.14 -22.20 -5.68
C TRP A 736 -41.66 -23.53 -6.21
N LEU A 737 -42.79 -23.99 -5.70
CA LEU A 737 -43.45 -25.23 -6.14
C LEU A 737 -43.77 -25.16 -7.64
N ALA A 738 -44.37 -24.06 -8.09
CA ALA A 738 -44.69 -23.86 -9.51
C ALA A 738 -43.43 -23.87 -10.41
N ARG A 739 -42.35 -23.19 -10.00
CA ARG A 739 -41.08 -23.19 -10.76
C ARG A 739 -40.42 -24.56 -10.83
N HIS A 740 -40.69 -25.42 -9.85
CA HIS A 740 -40.07 -26.73 -9.71
C HIS A 740 -41.00 -27.88 -10.14
N GLU A 741 -42.19 -27.56 -10.66
CA GLU A 741 -43.22 -28.54 -11.05
C GLU A 741 -43.61 -29.48 -9.90
N GLU A 742 -43.58 -28.97 -8.67
CA GLU A 742 -43.97 -29.71 -7.47
C GLU A 742 -45.46 -29.46 -7.14
N PRO A 743 -46.12 -30.35 -6.37
CA PRO A 743 -47.56 -30.26 -6.18
C PRO A 743 -48.02 -29.00 -5.42
N ALA A 744 -48.89 -28.20 -6.06
CA ALA A 744 -49.41 -26.95 -5.52
C ALA A 744 -50.17 -27.11 -4.19
N TRP A 745 -50.80 -28.27 -3.97
CA TRP A 745 -51.55 -28.56 -2.74
C TRP A 745 -50.68 -28.45 -1.48
N VAL A 746 -49.36 -28.63 -1.58
CA VAL A 746 -48.44 -28.45 -0.44
C VAL A 746 -48.46 -27.01 0.06
N GLY A 747 -48.41 -26.05 -0.87
CA GLY A 747 -48.47 -24.62 -0.58
C GLY A 747 -49.78 -24.23 0.10
N GLU A 748 -50.90 -24.76 -0.41
CA GLU A 748 -52.23 -24.50 0.13
C GLU A 748 -52.40 -25.02 1.57
N ILE A 749 -51.96 -26.26 1.85
CA ILE A 749 -52.01 -26.82 3.21
C ILE A 749 -51.18 -25.97 4.17
N VAL A 750 -49.95 -25.60 3.78
CA VAL A 750 -49.05 -24.81 4.64
C VAL A 750 -49.62 -23.42 4.90
N ALA A 751 -50.20 -22.76 3.89
CA ALA A 751 -50.82 -21.45 4.04
C ALA A 751 -52.00 -21.48 5.02
N GLN A 752 -52.86 -22.49 4.93
CA GLN A 752 -54.02 -22.67 5.82
C GLN A 752 -53.58 -22.98 7.26
N VAL A 753 -52.61 -23.88 7.44
CA VAL A 753 -52.04 -24.17 8.77
C VAL A 753 -51.39 -22.93 9.36
N ASN A 754 -50.67 -22.13 8.57
CA ASN A 754 -50.08 -20.87 9.04
C ASN A 754 -51.13 -19.83 9.47
N ALA A 755 -52.29 -19.77 8.81
CA ALA A 755 -53.39 -18.92 9.21
C ALA A 755 -54.02 -19.37 10.54
N GLU A 756 -54.18 -20.70 10.73
CA GLU A 756 -54.64 -21.27 12.01
C GLU A 756 -53.64 -21.00 13.14
N LEU A 757 -52.34 -21.17 12.90
CA LEU A 757 -51.28 -20.91 13.88
C LEU A 757 -51.25 -19.44 14.30
N GLU A 758 -51.36 -18.51 13.34
CA GLU A 758 -51.39 -17.07 13.62
C GLU A 758 -52.58 -16.70 14.51
N HIS A 759 -53.76 -17.26 14.26
CA HIS A 759 -54.94 -17.03 15.09
C HIS A 759 -54.80 -17.66 16.48
N ALA A 760 -54.29 -18.89 16.56
CA ALA A 760 -54.17 -19.63 17.82
C ALA A 760 -53.12 -19.04 18.78
N LEU A 761 -52.09 -18.39 18.24
CA LEU A 761 -50.93 -17.88 18.98
C LEU A 761 -50.89 -16.35 19.08
N GLY A 762 -51.78 -15.63 18.38
CA GLY A 762 -51.92 -14.18 18.48
C GLY A 762 -50.86 -13.37 17.73
N GLY A 763 -50.29 -13.91 16.65
CA GLY A 763 -49.37 -13.18 15.77
C GLY A 763 -48.56 -14.05 14.80
N PRO A 764 -47.86 -13.44 13.82
CA PRO A 764 -47.23 -14.16 12.70
C PRO A 764 -45.85 -14.76 13.04
N HIS A 765 -45.35 -14.57 14.26
CA HIS A 765 -43.97 -14.91 14.66
C HIS A 765 -43.64 -16.40 14.77
N LEU A 766 -44.65 -17.26 14.64
CA LEU A 766 -44.57 -18.72 14.84
C LEU A 766 -45.15 -19.50 13.64
N GLN A 767 -45.27 -18.86 12.47
CA GLN A 767 -45.64 -19.53 11.23
C GLN A 767 -44.56 -20.53 10.78
N LEU A 768 -44.98 -21.62 10.14
CA LEU A 768 -44.12 -22.61 9.51
C LEU A 768 -43.38 -21.97 8.31
N GLY A 769 -42.07 -22.07 8.32
CA GLY A 769 -41.22 -21.55 7.26
C GLY A 769 -41.29 -22.37 5.96
N PRO A 770 -41.31 -21.73 4.77
CA PRO A 770 -41.37 -22.42 3.49
C PRO A 770 -40.18 -23.36 3.23
N SER A 771 -39.02 -23.14 3.85
CA SER A 771 -37.82 -23.96 3.61
C SER A 771 -37.98 -25.43 3.99
N HIS A 772 -38.90 -25.78 4.90
CA HIS A 772 -39.20 -27.17 5.23
C HIS A 772 -39.76 -27.93 4.03
N PHE A 773 -40.50 -27.22 3.18
CA PHE A 773 -41.29 -27.76 2.07
C PHE A 773 -40.66 -27.48 0.69
N MET A 774 -39.61 -26.66 0.59
CA MET A 774 -38.85 -26.45 -0.64
C MET A 774 -37.92 -27.64 -0.95
N ARG A 775 -38.53 -28.80 -1.25
CA ARG A 775 -37.84 -30.07 -1.57
C ARG A 775 -38.39 -30.64 -2.88
N ARG A 776 -37.56 -31.41 -3.58
CA ARG A 776 -37.97 -32.14 -4.79
C ARG A 776 -38.72 -33.42 -4.41
N ASP A 777 -39.53 -33.92 -5.34
CA ASP A 777 -40.24 -35.20 -5.24
C ASP A 777 -41.24 -35.24 -4.07
N LEU A 778 -42.04 -34.18 -3.92
CA LEU A 778 -43.02 -34.10 -2.84
C LEU A 778 -44.23 -35.00 -3.11
N ASP A 779 -44.38 -36.03 -2.27
CA ASP A 779 -45.56 -36.87 -2.19
C ASP A 779 -46.13 -36.91 -0.75
N GLU A 780 -47.26 -37.59 -0.55
CA GLU A 780 -47.86 -37.77 0.78
C GLU A 780 -46.87 -38.36 1.80
N ARG A 781 -46.00 -39.29 1.40
CA ARG A 781 -45.04 -39.95 2.29
C ARG A 781 -43.92 -38.99 2.72
N SER A 782 -43.44 -38.16 1.81
CA SER A 782 -42.47 -37.12 2.08
C SER A 782 -43.07 -36.04 2.97
N MET A 783 -44.32 -35.65 2.73
CA MET A 783 -45.04 -34.66 3.52
C MET A 783 -45.26 -35.14 4.95
N ARG A 784 -45.70 -36.40 5.12
CA ARG A 784 -45.81 -37.06 6.42
C ARG A 784 -44.48 -37.01 7.18
N ARG A 785 -43.37 -37.35 6.53
CA ARG A 785 -42.03 -37.32 7.15
C ARG A 785 -41.62 -35.91 7.58
N ILE A 786 -41.82 -34.91 6.72
CA ILE A 786 -41.54 -33.51 7.08
C ILE A 786 -42.38 -33.12 8.29
N TRP A 787 -43.66 -33.48 8.30
CA TRP A 787 -44.57 -33.13 9.37
C TRP A 787 -44.18 -33.80 10.70
N GLU A 788 -44.04 -35.12 10.72
CA GLU A 788 -43.73 -35.92 11.92
C GLU A 788 -42.38 -35.55 12.55
N TYR A 789 -41.36 -35.23 11.73
CA TYR A 789 -39.99 -35.03 12.24
C TYR A 789 -39.54 -33.57 12.33
N ASP A 790 -40.06 -32.66 11.50
CA ASP A 790 -39.67 -31.25 11.51
C ASP A 790 -40.74 -30.35 12.13
N ILE A 791 -42.03 -30.60 11.87
CA ILE A 791 -43.14 -29.71 12.24
C ILE A 791 -43.76 -30.07 13.59
N GLU A 792 -44.11 -31.34 13.82
CA GLU A 792 -44.74 -31.78 15.07
C GLU A 792 -43.89 -31.45 16.31
N PRO A 793 -42.56 -31.67 16.34
CA PRO A 793 -41.74 -31.26 17.48
C PRO A 793 -41.79 -29.74 17.74
N PHE A 794 -41.86 -28.93 16.68
CA PHE A 794 -42.02 -27.48 16.82
C PHE A 794 -43.39 -27.11 17.39
N ILE A 795 -44.46 -27.73 16.92
CA ILE A 795 -45.83 -27.55 17.44
C ILE A 795 -45.93 -27.97 18.91
N GLU A 796 -45.32 -29.09 19.29
CA GLU A 796 -45.27 -29.58 20.67
C GLU A 796 -44.57 -28.58 21.61
N ASP A 797 -43.50 -27.94 21.15
CA ASP A 797 -42.81 -26.88 21.90
C ASP A 797 -43.68 -25.61 22.05
N GLN A 798 -44.37 -25.18 20.97
CA GLN A 798 -45.17 -23.96 20.99
C GLN A 798 -46.46 -24.06 21.82
N PHE A 799 -47.11 -25.22 21.79
CA PHE A 799 -48.34 -25.53 22.54
C PHE A 799 -48.07 -26.43 23.75
N PHE A 800 -46.87 -26.37 24.33
CA PHE A 800 -46.52 -27.14 25.51
C PHE A 800 -47.58 -27.01 26.61
N GLY A 801 -48.15 -28.15 27.03
CA GLY A 801 -49.22 -28.19 28.03
C GLY A 801 -50.66 -28.08 27.49
N ASP A 802 -50.86 -28.00 26.17
CA ASP A 802 -52.18 -28.06 25.51
C ASP A 802 -52.26 -29.24 24.52
N PRO A 803 -52.53 -30.47 25.00
CA PRO A 803 -52.59 -31.66 24.16
C PRO A 803 -53.66 -31.59 23.06
N ALA A 804 -54.74 -30.85 23.29
CA ALA A 804 -55.82 -30.70 22.32
C ALA A 804 -55.37 -29.88 21.11
N ARG A 805 -54.62 -28.79 21.34
CA ARG A 805 -54.02 -28.01 20.25
C ARG A 805 -52.90 -28.76 19.54
N ILE A 806 -52.07 -29.51 20.28
CA ILE A 806 -51.03 -30.33 19.66
C ILE A 806 -51.65 -31.36 18.70
N GLU A 807 -52.66 -32.10 19.17
CA GLU A 807 -53.35 -33.10 18.34
C GLU A 807 -54.00 -32.47 17.09
N TRP A 808 -54.58 -31.26 17.21
CA TRP A 808 -55.18 -30.53 16.09
C TRP A 808 -54.23 -30.29 14.91
N PHE A 809 -52.94 -30.10 15.19
CA PHE A 809 -51.91 -29.81 14.19
C PHE A 809 -51.08 -31.04 13.78
N ARG A 810 -51.41 -32.24 14.27
CA ARG A 810 -50.74 -33.48 13.82
C ARG A 810 -51.06 -33.81 12.37
N PHE A 811 -50.15 -34.53 11.72
CA PHE A 811 -50.26 -34.83 10.29
C PHE A 811 -51.59 -35.49 9.94
N GLU A 812 -52.04 -36.48 10.71
CA GLU A 812 -53.31 -37.18 10.45
C GLU A 812 -54.53 -36.23 10.46
N GLN A 813 -54.57 -35.27 11.41
CA GLN A 813 -55.68 -34.32 11.53
C GLN A 813 -55.61 -33.24 10.45
N VAL A 814 -54.40 -32.76 10.11
CA VAL A 814 -54.20 -31.81 9.03
C VAL A 814 -54.54 -32.45 7.68
N TRP A 815 -54.03 -33.65 7.43
CA TRP A 815 -54.28 -34.41 6.20
C TRP A 815 -55.77 -34.75 6.04
N ALA A 816 -56.44 -35.20 7.10
CA ALA A 816 -57.88 -35.49 7.04
C ALA A 816 -58.72 -34.26 6.68
N ARG A 817 -58.31 -33.05 7.12
CA ARG A 817 -59.02 -31.79 6.85
C ARG A 817 -58.77 -31.24 5.45
N PHE A 818 -57.61 -31.52 4.86
CA PHE A 818 -57.19 -30.89 3.61
C PHE A 818 -56.91 -31.89 2.46
N ASN A 819 -57.17 -33.19 2.61
CA ASN A 819 -56.92 -34.17 1.55
C ASN A 819 -57.83 -34.02 0.31
N GLU A 820 -58.99 -33.38 0.42
CA GLU A 820 -59.88 -33.12 -0.72
C GLU A 820 -59.20 -32.13 -1.68
N VAL A 821 -58.49 -31.14 -1.14
CA VAL A 821 -57.67 -30.16 -1.87
C VAL A 821 -56.51 -30.84 -2.64
N ALA A 822 -55.89 -31.86 -2.04
CA ALA A 822 -54.81 -32.62 -2.67
C ALA A 822 -55.29 -33.52 -3.83
N ARG A 823 -56.57 -33.94 -3.84
CA ARG A 823 -57.14 -34.83 -4.87
C ARG A 823 -57.59 -34.09 -6.14
N GLU A 824 -58.01 -32.83 -6.04
CA GLU A 824 -58.44 -32.04 -7.21
C GLU A 824 -57.24 -31.60 -8.09
N SER A 825 -56.05 -31.47 -7.50
CA SER A 825 -54.83 -31.00 -8.18
C SER A 825 -54.11 -32.07 -9.03
N VAL A 826 -54.42 -33.35 -8.85
CA VAL A 826 -53.72 -34.50 -9.50
C VAL A 826 -54.35 -34.88 -10.86
N VAL A 827 -55.52 -34.34 -11.22
CA VAL A 827 -56.31 -34.78 -12.40
C VAL A 827 -56.07 -33.89 -13.64
N GLY A 828 -55.12 -32.95 -13.60
CA GLY A 828 -54.91 -31.94 -14.65
C GLY A 828 -54.17 -32.38 -15.92
N ASP A 829 -53.32 -33.40 -15.88
CA ASP A 829 -52.46 -33.76 -17.02
C ASP A 829 -52.47 -35.27 -17.31
N ALA A 830 -53.44 -35.74 -18.11
CA ALA A 830 -53.32 -37.00 -18.84
C ALA A 830 -54.37 -37.12 -19.97
N GLU A 831 -54.12 -36.52 -21.13
CA GLU A 831 -54.51 -37.13 -22.41
C GLU A 831 -53.35 -37.02 -23.41
N PRO A 832 -52.71 -38.13 -23.82
CA PRO A 832 -51.90 -38.17 -25.01
C PRO A 832 -52.82 -38.34 -26.22
N ASP A 833 -52.80 -37.35 -27.10
CA ASP A 833 -53.42 -37.38 -28.43
C ASP A 833 -52.86 -38.58 -29.22
N SER A 834 -53.66 -39.64 -29.33
CA SER A 834 -53.36 -40.80 -30.16
C SER A 834 -53.95 -40.56 -31.54
N GLY A 835 -53.15 -39.91 -32.38
CA GLY A 835 -53.39 -39.88 -33.81
C GLY A 835 -53.26 -41.27 -34.42
N ASP A 836 -54.39 -41.84 -34.83
CA ASP A 836 -54.48 -42.80 -35.94
C ASP A 836 -55.90 -42.69 -36.55
N GLY A 837 -55.98 -42.17 -37.79
CA GLY A 837 -57.24 -41.98 -38.53
C GLY A 837 -57.18 -40.90 -39.60
#